data_AF-A0A9E4ZPS6-F1
#
_entry.id   AF-A0A9E4ZPS6-F1
#
_cell.length_a   1.000
_cell.length_b   1.000
_cell.length_c   1.000
_cell.angle_alpha   90.00
_cell.angle_beta   90.00
_cell.angle_gamma   90.00
#
_symmetry.space_group_name_H-M   'P 1'
#
loop_
_entity.id
_entity.type
_entity.pdbx_description
1 polymer ?
#
loop_
_entity_poly.entity_id
_entity_poly.type
_entity_poly.pdbx_seq_one_letter_code
_entity_poly.pdbx_strand_id
1 'polypeptide(L)'
;MAKLSFIPAALSSLIDLILSLTYFNYLVEIVIYHKVIPFKVYLTLPTLQFNTVGILFSTLLAILYYLVITTLLDTIITRKTIIKDILGIIVAFLVVFINYGLFLSINGIIAAGILAGILYVIRQSRIAEEMAGILLLIYLLFIAYNVLHLYKLEIPIPYLLFLTITGKLMYHATSGLQELRIRINIENRPPNLELNLILRNSAGEVKKIPIKKDSVWIKVPKDTYYFSFEKAKIGNEEYVADPSAGYITSSITTLNVKLIKKVSFVAKFVSKGLPTGITWGVKINGNKKYTTTGSILFVTVDGESAKFEVTISNVGNYSYKPLMSSGIVSKNNPTVEIEFQSVTQVTCSPYMWIGKIIGNYKVLDLLGIGGTSYVLKAEREGRIYALKIPIISSGDTIKTFEDLSKEFSNLQEISSKTDAVVRLYGIGNVDINNIQEIAKGKCDVYMSYPPYIVMEYMAGGTARELSLNDIFFYSPYWMKIVILIASKIAYALAVIHESGYAHLDVKPQNIFFSSSFSGDPYTFYQELKSGRIKVKLGDLGSAKRIGEKVEQITPPYSSFDQFEAVLYNRGATPQMDVYSLGATIYTLLTREFANPTEVIDYMNKALDAKINGSDFTSYYTQAMQLLQKRTLKLNNLDGELKDIISSMLSIDPKNRPNLRVIGKKMEKLS
;
A
#
# COMPACT_ATOMS: atom_id res chain seq x y z
N MET A 1 26.17 28.14 36.19
CA MET A 1 26.40 29.57 35.85
C MET A 1 25.08 30.17 35.36
N ALA A 2 24.81 31.40 35.80
CA ALA A 2 23.67 32.29 35.51
C ALA A 2 22.29 31.91 36.12
N LYS A 3 22.03 32.55 37.28
CA LYS A 3 20.72 32.73 37.91
C LYS A 3 19.77 33.51 36.99
N LEU A 4 18.51 33.08 36.87
CA LEU A 4 17.42 33.96 36.45
C LEU A 4 17.16 34.98 37.58
N SER A 5 17.67 36.19 37.41
CA SER A 5 17.31 37.36 38.21
C SER A 5 16.83 38.45 37.27
N PHE A 6 15.52 38.49 37.00
CA PHE A 6 14.83 39.69 36.50
C PHE A 6 13.36 39.57 36.90
N ILE A 7 13.08 39.85 38.17
CA ILE A 7 11.76 40.33 38.57
C ILE A 7 11.86 41.86 38.46
N PRO A 8 11.05 42.54 37.63
CA PRO A 8 11.07 44.00 37.55
C PRO A 8 10.73 44.60 38.90
N ALA A 9 11.43 45.64 39.33
CA ALA A 9 11.18 46.37 40.59
C ALA A 9 9.70 46.76 40.77
N ALA A 10 8.97 46.97 39.66
CA ALA A 10 7.54 47.24 39.62
C ALA A 10 6.67 46.09 40.19
N LEU A 11 7.07 44.82 40.04
CA LEU A 11 6.31 43.67 40.55
C LEU A 11 6.48 43.51 42.07
N SER A 12 7.66 43.82 42.60
CA SER A 12 7.90 43.87 44.06
C SER A 12 7.08 44.99 44.70
N SER A 13 7.09 46.19 44.11
CA SER A 13 6.29 47.32 44.58
C SER A 13 4.78 47.07 44.49
N LEU A 14 4.33 46.27 43.52
CA LEU A 14 2.93 45.86 43.37
C LEU A 14 2.52 44.82 44.43
N ILE A 15 3.41 43.89 44.77
CA ILE A 15 3.18 42.90 45.82
C ILE A 15 3.15 43.56 47.21
N ASP A 16 4.04 44.53 47.46
CA ASP A 16 4.04 45.32 48.70
C ASP A 16 2.78 46.20 48.83
N LEU A 17 2.30 46.78 47.73
CA LEU A 17 1.04 47.52 47.69
C LEU A 17 -0.17 46.61 47.95
N ILE A 18 -0.21 45.41 47.35
CA ILE A 18 -1.27 44.41 47.57
C ILE A 18 -1.25 43.90 49.01
N LEU A 19 -0.07 43.64 49.59
CA LEU A 19 0.09 43.21 50.98
C LEU A 19 -0.33 44.30 51.99
N SER A 20 -0.10 45.58 51.67
CA SER A 20 -0.59 46.71 52.49
C SER A 20 -2.10 46.89 52.42
N LEU A 21 -2.74 46.53 51.30
CA LEU A 21 -4.20 46.60 51.12
C LEU A 21 -4.94 45.41 51.76
N THR A 22 -4.26 44.30 52.04
CA THR A 22 -4.82 43.12 52.71
C THR A 22 -4.96 43.24 54.23
N TYR A 23 -4.66 44.39 54.85
CA TYR A 23 -4.85 44.59 56.31
C TYR A 23 -6.33 44.70 56.76
N PHE A 24 -7.29 44.55 55.85
CA PHE A 24 -8.69 44.31 56.17
C PHE A 24 -9.05 42.85 55.85
N ASN A 25 -8.91 42.01 56.88
CA ASN A 25 -9.19 40.57 56.94
C ASN A 25 -10.42 40.11 56.13
N TYR A 26 -10.24 39.11 55.24
CA TYR A 26 -11.11 37.92 55.13
C TYR A 26 -10.32 36.74 54.50
N LEU A 27 -10.20 35.63 55.25
CA LEU A 27 -9.57 34.36 54.84
C LEU A 27 -10.39 33.64 53.75
N VAL A 28 -9.70 33.02 52.78
CA VAL A 28 -10.28 32.01 51.89
C VAL A 28 -9.47 30.72 52.05
N GLU A 29 -10.06 29.71 52.69
CA GLU A 29 -9.58 28.32 52.70
C GLU A 29 -10.26 27.51 51.58
N ILE A 30 -9.48 26.63 50.95
CA ILE A 30 -9.88 25.73 49.86
C ILE A 30 -10.34 24.40 50.47
N VAL A 31 -11.56 23.94 50.20
CA VAL A 31 -11.98 22.54 50.48
C VAL A 31 -12.80 21.92 49.34
N ILE A 32 -12.47 20.66 49.07
CA ILE A 32 -12.95 19.76 48.02
C ILE A 32 -14.09 18.85 48.54
N TYR A 33 -15.15 18.70 47.71
CA TYR A 33 -16.21 17.68 47.64
C TYR A 33 -17.17 17.31 48.81
N HIS A 34 -18.46 17.23 48.39
CA HIS A 34 -19.64 16.53 48.92
C HIS A 34 -20.55 17.21 49.98
N LYS A 35 -21.83 17.34 49.55
CA LYS A 35 -23.08 17.73 50.23
C LYS A 35 -23.47 19.22 50.27
N VAL A 36 -24.70 19.46 49.80
CA VAL A 36 -25.44 20.73 49.80
C VAL A 36 -26.06 20.99 51.18
N ILE A 37 -25.85 22.18 51.74
CA ILE A 37 -26.78 22.88 52.67
C ILE A 37 -26.67 24.39 52.40
N PRO A 38 -27.77 25.15 52.28
CA PRO A 38 -27.74 26.58 52.02
C PRO A 38 -27.61 27.38 53.34
N PHE A 39 -26.83 28.45 53.34
CA PHE A 39 -27.00 29.53 54.32
C PHE A 39 -26.91 30.89 53.62
N LYS A 40 -27.97 31.68 53.77
CA LYS A 40 -28.01 33.11 53.45
C LYS A 40 -27.36 33.86 54.62
N VAL A 41 -26.36 34.68 54.32
CA VAL A 41 -25.87 35.73 55.24
C VAL A 41 -26.14 37.07 54.57
N TYR A 42 -26.96 37.90 55.22
CA TYR A 42 -27.12 39.30 54.88
C TYR A 42 -26.05 40.10 55.63
N LEU A 43 -25.22 40.85 54.89
CA LEU A 43 -24.30 41.83 55.45
C LEU A 43 -24.46 43.15 54.70
N THR A 44 -24.91 44.17 55.42
CA THR A 44 -24.94 45.57 55.01
C THR A 44 -23.59 46.22 55.34
N LEU A 45 -22.96 46.85 54.35
CA LEU A 45 -21.76 47.68 54.51
C LEU A 45 -22.07 49.15 54.17
N PRO A 46 -21.47 50.14 54.87
CA PRO A 46 -21.72 51.56 54.65
C PRO A 46 -20.88 52.13 53.49
N THR A 47 -21.43 53.15 52.86
CA THR A 47 -20.93 53.85 51.66
C THR A 47 -19.62 54.60 51.88
N LEU A 48 -18.54 54.18 51.21
CA LEU A 48 -17.37 55.02 50.90
C LEU A 48 -17.45 55.52 49.44
N GLN A 49 -17.04 56.77 49.20
CA GLN A 49 -17.15 57.46 47.91
C GLN A 49 -16.33 56.77 46.79
N PHE A 50 -17.04 56.29 45.77
CA PHE A 50 -16.57 55.46 44.65
C PHE A 50 -15.59 56.12 43.65
N ASN A 51 -15.36 57.44 43.71
CA ASN A 51 -14.72 58.14 42.58
C ASN A 51 -13.19 58.04 42.53
N THR A 52 -12.49 58.03 43.67
CA THR A 52 -11.01 58.08 43.65
C THR A 52 -10.37 56.70 43.44
N VAL A 53 -11.01 55.64 43.95
CA VAL A 53 -10.58 54.25 43.76
C VAL A 53 -10.85 53.78 42.32
N GLY A 54 -11.97 54.21 41.72
CA GLY A 54 -12.29 53.91 40.33
C GLY A 54 -11.29 54.51 39.32
N ILE A 55 -10.81 55.73 39.58
CA ILE A 55 -9.82 56.40 38.71
C ILE A 55 -8.49 55.67 38.77
N LEU A 56 -7.96 55.39 39.96
CA LEU A 56 -6.70 54.64 40.15
C LEU A 56 -6.77 53.22 39.54
N PHE A 57 -7.90 52.54 39.68
CA PHE A 57 -8.12 51.22 39.08
C PHE A 57 -8.16 51.31 37.54
N SER A 58 -8.78 52.36 36.99
CA SER A 58 -8.88 52.57 35.55
C SER A 58 -7.54 52.92 34.89
N THR A 59 -6.66 53.70 35.55
CA THR A 59 -5.30 53.99 35.06
C THR A 59 -4.40 52.77 35.15
N LEU A 60 -4.50 51.98 36.22
CA LEU A 60 -3.75 50.73 36.34
C LEU A 60 -4.14 49.73 35.23
N LEU A 61 -5.44 49.65 34.92
CA LEU A 61 -5.98 48.80 33.86
C LEU A 61 -5.54 49.27 32.46
N ALA A 62 -5.44 50.58 32.23
CA ALA A 62 -4.96 51.15 30.97
C ALA A 62 -3.45 50.90 30.74
N ILE A 63 -2.64 50.91 31.79
CA ILE A 63 -1.21 50.58 31.72
C ILE A 63 -1.03 49.07 31.44
N LEU A 64 -1.85 48.22 32.08
CA LEU A 64 -1.88 46.78 31.82
C LEU A 64 -2.31 46.48 30.37
N TYR A 65 -3.32 47.22 29.86
CA TYR A 65 -3.81 47.15 28.48
C TYR A 65 -2.71 47.48 27.45
N TYR A 66 -1.92 48.53 27.69
CA TYR A 66 -0.81 48.92 26.81
C TYR A 66 0.32 47.87 26.78
N LEU A 67 0.68 47.30 27.94
CA LEU A 67 1.71 46.25 28.03
C LEU A 67 1.28 44.95 27.36
N VAL A 68 0.02 44.55 27.49
CA VAL A 68 -0.52 43.31 26.91
C VAL A 68 -0.66 43.43 25.39
N ILE A 69 -1.11 44.58 24.87
CA ILE A 69 -1.24 44.80 23.42
C ILE A 69 0.12 44.85 22.73
N THR A 70 1.12 45.49 23.34
CA THR A 70 2.47 45.56 22.76
C THR A 70 3.14 44.18 22.73
N THR A 71 2.94 43.33 23.74
CA THR A 71 3.39 41.94 23.71
C THR A 71 2.59 41.06 22.74
N LEU A 72 1.29 41.30 22.56
CA LEU A 72 0.45 40.61 21.56
C LEU A 72 0.89 40.94 20.13
N LEU A 73 1.14 42.22 19.82
CA LEU A 73 1.57 42.67 18.50
C LEU A 73 2.92 42.04 18.11
N ASP A 74 3.86 41.98 19.05
CA ASP A 74 5.18 41.38 18.83
C ASP A 74 5.07 39.85 18.58
N THR A 75 4.09 39.20 19.21
CA THR A 75 3.81 37.76 19.06
C THR A 75 3.06 37.42 17.77
N ILE A 76 2.12 38.28 17.34
CA ILE A 76 1.34 38.14 16.08
C ILE A 76 2.26 38.26 14.86
N ILE A 77 3.25 39.17 14.91
CA ILE A 77 4.20 39.38 13.81
C ILE A 77 5.14 38.17 13.63
N THR A 78 5.37 37.37 14.68
CA THR A 78 6.38 36.31 14.66
C THR A 78 5.85 34.86 14.55
N ARG A 79 4.58 34.52 14.85
CA ARG A 79 4.10 33.12 14.80
C ARG A 79 2.68 32.92 14.23
N LYS A 80 2.57 32.19 13.11
CA LYS A 80 1.32 31.90 12.35
C LYS A 80 0.37 30.83 12.96
N THR A 81 0.69 30.19 14.08
CA THR A 81 0.02 28.95 14.51
C THR A 81 -0.85 29.04 15.76
N ILE A 82 -1.18 30.24 16.26
CA ILE A 82 -1.87 30.39 17.54
C ILE A 82 -3.22 31.10 17.35
N ILE A 83 -4.18 30.45 16.69
CA ILE A 83 -5.56 30.98 16.53
C ILE A 83 -6.42 30.59 17.75
N LYS A 84 -6.14 29.44 18.38
CA LYS A 84 -6.95 28.89 19.48
C LYS A 84 -6.78 29.68 20.80
N ASP A 85 -5.55 30.11 21.11
CA ASP A 85 -5.29 30.86 22.34
C ASP A 85 -5.76 32.33 22.22
N ILE A 86 -5.68 32.91 21.02
CA ILE A 86 -6.26 34.23 20.71
C ILE A 86 -7.79 34.19 20.90
N LEU A 87 -8.46 33.12 20.49
CA LEU A 87 -9.90 32.95 20.65
C LEU A 87 -10.30 32.81 22.13
N GLY A 88 -9.51 32.08 22.93
CA GLY A 88 -9.73 31.95 24.37
C GLY A 88 -9.60 33.29 25.11
N ILE A 89 -8.64 34.11 24.70
CA ILE A 89 -8.41 35.45 25.28
C ILE A 89 -9.53 36.41 24.88
N ILE A 90 -9.98 36.41 23.63
CA ILE A 90 -11.11 37.25 23.16
C ILE A 90 -12.42 36.89 23.88
N VAL A 91 -12.68 35.60 24.10
CA VAL A 91 -13.86 35.14 24.85
C VAL A 91 -13.78 35.53 26.32
N ALA A 92 -12.61 35.40 26.95
CA ALA A 92 -12.39 35.88 28.32
C ALA A 92 -12.60 37.41 28.43
N PHE A 93 -12.13 38.17 27.43
CA PHE A 93 -12.35 39.62 27.33
C PHE A 93 -13.83 39.99 27.18
N LEU A 94 -14.59 39.28 26.35
CA LEU A 94 -16.03 39.47 26.18
C LEU A 94 -16.79 39.18 27.47
N VAL A 95 -16.41 38.13 28.21
CA VAL A 95 -17.03 37.78 29.50
C VAL A 95 -16.79 38.84 30.57
N VAL A 96 -15.59 39.42 30.63
CA VAL A 96 -15.26 40.52 31.56
C VAL A 96 -16.02 41.80 31.20
N PHE A 97 -16.17 42.11 29.91
CA PHE A 97 -16.95 43.28 29.44
C PHE A 97 -18.46 43.14 29.72
N ILE A 98 -19.01 41.93 29.60
CA ILE A 98 -20.42 41.61 29.90
C ILE A 98 -20.72 41.80 31.40
N ASN A 99 -19.78 41.44 32.28
CA ASN A 99 -20.00 41.51 33.74
C ASN A 99 -19.93 42.92 34.34
N TYR A 100 -19.28 43.89 33.68
CA TYR A 100 -19.06 45.23 34.25
C TYR A 100 -19.82 46.38 33.56
N GLY A 101 -20.69 46.11 32.58
CA GLY A 101 -21.64 47.11 32.07
C GLY A 101 -21.02 48.38 31.45
N LEU A 102 -19.78 48.32 30.97
CA LEU A 102 -18.97 49.50 30.63
C LEU A 102 -19.03 49.95 29.15
N PHE A 103 -20.03 49.54 28.38
CA PHE A 103 -20.08 49.82 26.94
C PHE A 103 -20.65 51.20 26.55
N LEU A 104 -21.11 52.01 27.51
CA LEU A 104 -21.61 53.38 27.25
C LEU A 104 -20.52 54.46 27.31
N SER A 105 -19.25 54.11 27.53
CA SER A 105 -18.14 55.08 27.56
C SER A 105 -17.39 55.16 26.22
N ILE A 106 -16.73 56.29 25.95
CA ILE A 106 -15.85 56.53 24.79
C ILE A 106 -14.86 55.37 24.55
N ASN A 107 -14.46 54.67 25.61
CA ASN A 107 -13.57 53.52 25.54
C ASN A 107 -14.20 52.28 24.85
N GLY A 108 -15.52 52.10 24.91
CA GLY A 108 -16.24 51.03 24.20
C GLY A 108 -16.29 51.24 22.69
N ILE A 109 -16.38 52.51 22.25
CA ILE A 109 -16.32 52.88 20.83
C ILE A 109 -14.90 52.68 20.27
N ILE A 110 -13.89 53.04 21.05
CA ILE A 110 -12.47 52.84 20.69
C ILE A 110 -12.15 51.34 20.60
N ALA A 111 -12.62 50.52 21.53
CA ALA A 111 -12.45 49.07 21.48
C ALA A 111 -13.15 48.43 20.26
N ALA A 112 -14.34 48.92 19.89
CA ALA A 112 -15.04 48.49 18.67
C ALA A 112 -14.28 48.89 17.39
N GLY A 113 -13.70 50.09 17.36
CA GLY A 113 -12.85 50.55 16.24
C GLY A 113 -11.57 49.72 16.09
N ILE A 114 -10.94 49.33 17.20
CA ILE A 114 -9.75 48.46 17.20
C ILE A 114 -10.11 47.05 16.75
N LEU A 115 -11.24 46.49 17.20
CA LEU A 115 -11.72 45.18 16.75
C LEU A 115 -12.06 45.17 15.26
N ALA A 116 -12.68 46.24 14.74
CA ALA A 116 -12.93 46.43 13.32
C ALA A 116 -11.62 46.55 12.51
N GLY A 117 -10.61 47.23 13.05
CA GLY A 117 -9.27 47.31 12.45
C GLY A 117 -8.54 45.97 12.41
N ILE A 118 -8.62 45.18 13.48
CA ILE A 118 -8.07 43.81 13.54
C ILE A 118 -8.78 42.91 12.52
N LEU A 119 -10.11 42.99 12.42
CA LEU A 119 -10.90 42.26 11.42
C LEU A 119 -10.58 42.69 9.97
N TYR A 120 -10.29 43.97 9.74
CA TYR A 120 -9.85 44.50 8.45
C TYR A 120 -8.47 43.97 8.04
N VAL A 121 -7.53 43.86 8.99
CA VAL A 121 -6.18 43.31 8.75
C VAL A 121 -6.23 41.79 8.54
N ILE A 122 -7.15 41.07 9.18
CA ILE A 122 -7.35 39.61 9.04
C ILE A 122 -8.04 39.22 7.71
N ARG A 123 -8.63 40.20 6.99
CA ARG A 123 -9.32 40.05 5.68
C ARG A 123 -8.48 39.44 4.55
N GLN A 124 -7.17 39.26 4.76
CA GLN A 124 -6.26 38.54 3.85
C GLN A 124 -6.42 36.99 3.92
N SER A 125 -7.30 36.45 4.77
CA SER A 125 -7.58 35.01 4.87
C SER A 125 -9.07 34.69 4.73
N ARG A 126 -9.40 33.65 3.96
CA ARG A 126 -10.79 33.24 3.63
C ARG A 126 -11.63 32.81 4.86
N ILE A 127 -10.97 32.57 6.01
CA ILE A 127 -11.60 32.29 7.31
C ILE A 127 -12.26 33.55 7.90
N ALA A 128 -11.82 34.75 7.47
CA ALA A 128 -12.27 36.03 8.01
C ALA A 128 -13.71 36.39 7.63
N GLU A 129 -14.21 35.99 6.44
CA GLU A 129 -15.56 36.34 6.00
C GLU A 129 -16.64 35.59 6.78
N GLU A 130 -16.44 34.29 7.01
CA GLU A 130 -17.38 33.46 7.80
C GLU A 130 -17.36 33.87 9.28
N MET A 131 -16.18 34.19 9.83
CA MET A 131 -16.03 34.69 11.20
C MET A 131 -16.62 36.10 11.39
N ALA A 132 -16.48 36.98 10.40
CA ALA A 132 -17.09 38.31 10.43
C ALA A 132 -18.63 38.23 10.40
N GLY A 133 -19.19 37.29 9.63
CA GLY A 133 -20.64 37.03 9.63
C GLY A 133 -21.16 36.54 10.99
N ILE A 134 -20.42 35.63 11.64
CA ILE A 134 -20.76 35.13 12.98
C ILE A 134 -20.69 36.25 14.03
N LEU A 135 -19.63 37.07 14.01
CA LEU A 135 -19.46 38.19 14.94
C LEU A 135 -20.51 39.28 14.74
N LEU A 136 -20.88 39.61 13.49
CA LEU A 136 -21.93 40.57 13.18
C LEU A 136 -23.32 40.07 13.65
N LEU A 137 -23.58 38.77 13.52
CA LEU A 137 -24.83 38.16 13.98
C LEU A 137 -24.92 38.14 15.51
N ILE A 138 -23.82 37.81 16.21
CA ILE A 138 -23.74 37.91 17.68
C ILE A 138 -24.02 39.35 18.13
N TYR A 139 -23.45 40.33 17.43
CA TYR A 139 -23.66 41.76 17.70
C TYR A 139 -25.14 42.19 17.51
N LEU A 140 -25.78 41.80 16.40
CA LEU A 140 -27.18 42.12 16.13
C LEU A 140 -28.15 41.44 17.11
N LEU A 141 -27.87 40.19 17.50
CA LEU A 141 -28.67 39.48 18.51
C LEU A 141 -28.49 40.08 19.92
N PHE A 142 -27.32 40.65 20.22
CA PHE A 142 -27.07 41.37 21.47
C PHE A 142 -27.76 42.75 21.50
N ILE A 143 -27.84 43.45 20.37
CA ILE A 143 -28.70 44.65 20.25
C ILE A 143 -30.16 44.28 20.50
N ALA A 144 -30.65 43.20 19.89
CA ALA A 144 -32.01 42.72 20.11
C ALA A 144 -32.27 42.35 21.59
N TYR A 145 -31.30 41.71 22.27
CA TYR A 145 -31.37 41.43 23.71
C TYR A 145 -31.47 42.70 24.56
N ASN A 146 -30.63 43.70 24.30
CA ASN A 146 -30.67 44.97 25.04
C ASN A 146 -31.97 45.74 24.81
N VAL A 147 -32.50 45.73 23.57
CA VAL A 147 -33.82 46.29 23.26
C VAL A 147 -34.91 45.55 24.04
N LEU A 148 -34.94 44.21 24.01
CA LEU A 148 -35.92 43.40 24.75
C LEU A 148 -35.82 43.58 26.28
N HIS A 149 -34.60 43.77 26.81
CA HIS A 149 -34.36 43.98 28.23
C HIS A 149 -34.75 45.39 28.70
N LEU A 150 -34.50 46.43 27.88
CA LEU A 150 -35.00 47.79 28.08
C LEU A 150 -36.54 47.84 28.13
N TYR A 151 -37.22 46.97 27.39
CA TYR A 151 -38.69 46.85 27.39
C TYR A 151 -39.26 45.78 28.34
N LYS A 152 -38.43 45.14 29.20
CA LYS A 152 -38.83 44.12 30.20
C LYS A 152 -39.68 42.96 29.64
N LEU A 153 -39.39 42.48 28.43
CA LEU A 153 -40.06 41.32 27.87
C LEU A 153 -39.30 40.03 28.23
N GLU A 154 -39.85 39.22 29.13
CA GLU A 154 -39.32 37.89 29.47
C GLU A 154 -39.72 36.86 28.40
N ILE A 155 -38.85 36.58 27.43
CA ILE A 155 -39.04 35.46 26.51
C ILE A 155 -37.73 34.66 26.37
N PRO A 156 -37.70 33.34 26.68
CA PRO A 156 -36.50 32.48 26.58
C PRO A 156 -36.14 32.01 25.16
N ILE A 157 -37.00 32.30 24.18
CA ILE A 157 -36.87 31.90 22.77
C ILE A 157 -35.60 32.45 22.07
N PRO A 158 -35.17 33.71 22.29
CA PRO A 158 -33.95 34.24 21.65
C PRO A 158 -32.68 33.50 22.06
N TYR A 159 -32.63 33.00 23.31
CA TYR A 159 -31.46 32.27 23.84
C TYR A 159 -31.33 30.87 23.24
N LEU A 160 -32.47 30.17 23.09
CA LEU A 160 -32.52 28.89 22.41
C LEU A 160 -32.16 29.03 20.92
N LEU A 161 -32.66 30.08 20.27
CA LEU A 161 -32.32 30.39 18.88
C LEU A 161 -30.82 30.67 18.71
N PHE A 162 -30.24 31.45 19.63
CA PHE A 162 -28.81 31.77 19.66
C PHE A 162 -27.95 30.51 19.78
N LEU A 163 -28.22 29.63 20.75
CA LEU A 163 -27.48 28.38 20.95
C LEU A 163 -27.61 27.44 19.74
N THR A 164 -28.80 27.36 19.15
CA THR A 164 -29.05 26.50 17.99
C THR A 164 -28.32 27.02 16.75
N ILE A 165 -28.34 28.33 16.51
CA ILE A 165 -27.68 28.96 15.36
C ILE A 165 -26.17 28.93 15.51
N THR A 166 -25.62 29.27 16.69
CA THR A 166 -24.17 29.21 16.95
C THR A 166 -23.63 27.78 16.92
N GLY A 167 -24.35 26.81 17.47
CA GLY A 167 -24.00 25.39 17.36
C GLY A 167 -23.95 24.92 15.91
N LYS A 168 -24.93 25.32 15.09
CA LYS A 168 -24.99 24.98 13.65
C LYS A 168 -23.87 25.66 12.85
N LEU A 169 -23.52 26.91 13.18
CA LEU A 169 -22.41 27.64 12.56
C LEU A 169 -21.05 27.06 12.96
N MET A 170 -20.83 26.70 14.22
CA MET A 170 -19.60 26.01 14.65
C MET A 170 -19.46 24.64 14.00
N TYR A 171 -20.56 23.89 13.85
CA TYR A 171 -20.58 22.64 13.12
C TYR A 171 -20.19 22.83 11.65
N HIS A 172 -20.70 23.87 10.97
CA HIS A 172 -20.34 24.19 9.58
C HIS A 172 -18.88 24.67 9.43
N ALA A 173 -18.38 25.50 10.35
CA ALA A 173 -17.00 25.98 10.33
C ALA A 173 -15.98 24.86 10.59
N THR A 174 -16.31 23.89 11.45
CA THR A 174 -15.45 22.73 11.74
C THR A 174 -15.52 21.64 10.67
N SER A 175 -16.68 21.46 10.01
CA SER A 175 -16.81 20.51 8.90
C SER A 175 -16.07 20.96 7.64
N GLY A 176 -15.95 22.28 7.38
CA GLY A 176 -15.10 22.81 6.32
C GLY A 176 -13.59 22.50 6.47
N LEU A 177 -13.11 22.22 7.69
CA LEU A 177 -11.73 21.78 7.97
C LEU A 177 -11.51 20.28 7.69
N GLN A 178 -12.58 19.52 7.45
CA GLN A 178 -12.55 18.10 7.13
C GLN A 178 -12.75 17.79 5.65
N GLU A 179 -12.85 18.80 4.77
CA GLU A 179 -13.04 18.60 3.33
C GLU A 179 -11.72 18.73 2.56
N LEU A 180 -11.46 17.77 1.68
CA LEU A 180 -10.45 17.84 0.63
C LEU A 180 -11.07 18.41 -0.65
N ARG A 181 -10.45 19.48 -1.17
CA ARG A 181 -10.82 20.07 -2.47
C ARG A 181 -9.78 19.69 -3.51
N ILE A 182 -10.21 18.97 -4.54
CA ILE A 182 -9.34 18.45 -5.59
C ILE A 182 -9.78 19.08 -6.90
N ARG A 183 -8.84 19.67 -7.64
CA ARG A 183 -9.07 20.08 -9.02
C ARG A 183 -8.72 18.93 -9.96
N ILE A 184 -9.65 18.48 -10.79
CA ILE A 184 -9.36 17.54 -11.88
C ILE A 184 -9.26 18.35 -13.16
N ASN A 185 -8.08 18.37 -13.78
CA ASN A 185 -7.87 18.96 -15.10
C ASN A 185 -7.77 17.84 -16.13
N ILE A 186 -8.53 17.95 -17.22
CA ILE A 186 -8.51 17.03 -18.34
C ILE A 186 -7.93 17.74 -19.56
N GLU A 187 -6.75 17.31 -19.97
CA GLU A 187 -6.09 17.77 -21.19
C GLU A 187 -6.57 16.97 -22.41
N ASN A 188 -6.68 17.62 -23.57
CA ASN A 188 -7.05 17.02 -24.86
C ASN A 188 -8.44 16.34 -24.87
N ARG A 189 -9.38 16.85 -24.08
CA ARG A 189 -10.75 16.35 -24.06
C ARG A 189 -11.49 16.72 -25.36
N PRO A 190 -12.05 15.74 -26.10
CA PRO A 190 -12.91 16.04 -27.24
C PRO A 190 -14.18 16.77 -26.81
N PRO A 191 -14.74 17.67 -27.66
CA PRO A 191 -16.04 18.27 -27.42
C PRO A 191 -17.10 17.20 -27.17
N ASN A 192 -17.94 17.40 -26.16
CA ASN A 192 -19.04 16.50 -25.78
C ASN A 192 -18.64 15.12 -25.20
N LEU A 193 -17.36 14.84 -24.95
CA LEU A 193 -16.97 13.62 -24.23
C LEU A 193 -17.34 13.73 -22.75
N GLU A 194 -18.06 12.76 -22.20
CA GLU A 194 -18.25 12.60 -20.76
C GLU A 194 -17.27 11.54 -20.25
N LEU A 195 -16.41 11.93 -19.31
CA LEU A 195 -15.46 11.01 -18.67
C LEU A 195 -15.94 10.71 -17.25
N ASN A 196 -16.14 9.43 -16.93
CA ASN A 196 -16.57 9.02 -15.60
C ASN A 196 -15.35 8.78 -14.69
N LEU A 197 -15.22 9.61 -13.66
CA LEU A 197 -14.30 9.41 -12.56
C LEU A 197 -14.96 8.57 -11.47
N ILE A 198 -14.30 7.49 -11.05
CA ILE A 198 -14.68 6.69 -9.91
C ILE A 198 -13.71 7.01 -8.78
N LEU A 199 -14.22 7.50 -7.67
CA LEU A 199 -13.45 7.68 -6.43
C LEU A 199 -13.89 6.63 -5.41
N ARG A 200 -12.94 5.96 -4.79
CA ARG A 200 -13.18 5.04 -3.66
C ARG A 200 -12.36 5.45 -2.45
N ASN A 201 -12.99 5.59 -1.30
CA ASN A 201 -12.31 5.96 -0.06
C ASN A 201 -11.71 4.75 0.69
N SER A 202 -11.06 5.00 1.83
CA SER A 202 -10.45 3.95 2.68
C SER A 202 -11.45 3.09 3.45
N ALA A 203 -12.74 3.46 3.45
CA ALA A 203 -13.84 2.62 3.93
C ALA A 203 -14.43 1.72 2.81
N GLY A 204 -14.08 1.99 1.55
CA GLY A 204 -14.57 1.27 0.38
C GLY A 204 -15.79 1.90 -0.30
N GLU A 205 -16.27 3.04 0.19
CA GLU A 205 -17.39 3.78 -0.38
C GLU A 205 -17.01 4.35 -1.74
N VAL A 206 -17.90 4.21 -2.73
CA VAL A 206 -17.66 4.62 -4.12
C VAL A 206 -18.50 5.83 -4.47
N LYS A 207 -17.86 6.81 -5.10
CA LYS A 207 -18.51 7.97 -5.70
C LYS A 207 -18.15 8.04 -7.18
N LYS A 208 -19.15 7.93 -8.05
CA LYS A 208 -19.01 8.12 -9.50
C LYS A 208 -19.33 9.58 -9.86
N ILE A 209 -18.43 10.22 -10.58
CA ILE A 209 -18.48 11.65 -10.89
C ILE A 209 -18.30 11.83 -12.40
N PRO A 210 -19.35 12.27 -13.13
CA PRO A 210 -19.23 12.56 -14.54
C PRO A 210 -18.53 13.90 -14.78
N ILE A 211 -17.47 13.89 -15.59
CA ILE A 211 -16.70 15.08 -15.94
C ILE A 211 -17.04 15.51 -17.36
N LYS A 212 -17.74 16.65 -17.45
CA LYS A 212 -18.23 17.28 -18.68
C LYS A 212 -17.49 18.57 -19.05
N LYS A 213 -16.44 18.93 -18.30
CA LYS A 213 -15.64 20.14 -18.50
C LYS A 213 -14.16 19.78 -18.41
N ASP A 214 -13.31 20.62 -18.98
CA ASP A 214 -11.86 20.38 -19.01
C ASP A 214 -11.21 20.62 -17.64
N SER A 215 -11.95 21.24 -16.71
CA SER A 215 -11.56 21.37 -15.32
C SER A 215 -12.79 21.30 -14.42
N VAL A 216 -12.74 20.48 -13.38
CA VAL A 216 -13.80 20.36 -12.36
C VAL A 216 -13.20 20.36 -10.97
N TRP A 217 -13.81 21.10 -10.05
CA TRP A 217 -13.51 21.01 -8.63
C TRP A 217 -14.41 19.97 -7.97
N ILE A 218 -13.79 19.07 -7.22
CA ILE A 218 -14.46 18.03 -6.45
C ILE A 218 -14.21 18.31 -4.97
N LYS A 219 -15.27 18.19 -4.18
CA LYS A 219 -15.22 18.22 -2.71
C LYS A 219 -15.54 16.82 -2.18
N VAL A 220 -14.65 16.30 -1.35
CA VAL A 220 -14.80 15.01 -0.66
C VAL A 220 -14.29 15.13 0.77
N PRO A 221 -14.77 14.32 1.73
CA PRO A 221 -14.17 14.25 3.07
C PRO A 221 -12.67 13.93 3.00
N LYS A 222 -11.88 14.40 3.97
CA LYS A 222 -10.44 14.16 4.04
C LYS A 222 -10.16 12.67 4.25
N ASP A 223 -9.65 12.04 3.21
CA ASP A 223 -9.23 10.63 3.18
C ASP A 223 -8.23 10.41 2.04
N THR A 224 -7.68 9.20 1.94
CA THR A 224 -7.00 8.70 0.73
C THR A 224 -8.02 8.05 -0.18
N TYR A 225 -8.13 8.56 -1.41
CA TYR A 225 -9.03 8.02 -2.42
C TYR A 225 -8.27 7.29 -3.51
N TYR A 226 -8.65 6.05 -3.78
CA TYR A 226 -8.33 5.43 -5.06
C TYR A 226 -9.19 6.08 -6.14
N PHE A 227 -8.58 6.58 -7.20
CA PHE A 227 -9.31 7.04 -8.38
C PHE A 227 -9.09 6.08 -9.54
N SER A 228 -10.11 5.97 -10.39
CA SER A 228 -10.00 5.34 -11.70
C SER A 228 -10.95 6.02 -12.70
N PHE A 229 -10.61 5.95 -13.98
CA PHE A 229 -11.44 6.45 -15.06
C PHE A 229 -12.01 5.31 -15.87
N GLU A 230 -13.31 5.36 -16.15
CA GLU A 230 -13.91 4.44 -17.12
C GLU A 230 -13.43 4.78 -18.54
N LYS A 231 -13.37 3.77 -19.40
CA LYS A 231 -13.12 3.99 -20.83
C LYS A 231 -14.24 4.85 -21.40
N ALA A 232 -13.88 5.89 -22.12
CA ALA A 232 -14.84 6.81 -22.73
C ALA A 232 -14.87 6.60 -24.25
N LYS A 233 -16.04 6.74 -24.87
CA LYS A 233 -16.22 6.56 -26.31
C LYS A 233 -17.04 7.70 -26.91
N ILE A 234 -16.66 8.14 -28.12
CA ILE A 234 -17.47 8.99 -29.00
C ILE A 234 -17.55 8.28 -30.36
N GLY A 235 -18.74 7.84 -30.75
CA GLY A 235 -18.92 7.04 -31.97
C GLY A 235 -18.03 5.78 -31.93
N ASN A 236 -17.17 5.63 -32.94
CA ASN A 236 -16.21 4.53 -33.03
C ASN A 236 -14.84 4.84 -32.38
N GLU A 237 -14.67 6.03 -31.80
CA GLU A 237 -13.41 6.46 -31.19
C GLU A 237 -13.41 6.17 -29.70
N GLU A 238 -12.40 5.44 -29.23
CA GLU A 238 -12.20 5.11 -27.82
C GLU A 238 -11.12 6.02 -27.23
N TYR A 239 -11.29 6.43 -25.98
CA TYR A 239 -10.37 7.31 -25.25
C TYR A 239 -10.04 6.69 -23.89
N VAL A 240 -8.78 6.85 -23.48
CA VAL A 240 -8.28 6.38 -22.18
C VAL A 240 -7.61 7.55 -21.46
N ALA A 241 -7.85 7.64 -20.16
CA ALA A 241 -7.21 8.62 -19.29
C ALA A 241 -5.78 8.18 -18.92
N ASP A 242 -4.86 9.14 -18.83
CA ASP A 242 -3.50 8.95 -18.31
C ASP A 242 -3.18 10.05 -17.28
N PRO A 243 -2.96 9.70 -15.99
CA PRO A 243 -3.08 8.36 -15.42
C PRO A 243 -4.53 7.86 -15.44
N SER A 244 -4.73 6.57 -15.76
CA SER A 244 -6.06 5.94 -15.77
C SER A 244 -6.58 5.61 -14.37
N ALA A 245 -5.67 5.47 -13.40
CA ALA A 245 -5.98 5.21 -12.00
C ALA A 245 -4.80 5.61 -11.11
N GLY A 246 -5.05 5.72 -9.80
CA GLY A 246 -4.03 6.04 -8.81
C GLY A 246 -4.62 6.42 -7.46
N TYR A 247 -3.86 7.17 -6.66
CA TYR A 247 -4.29 7.65 -5.35
C TYR A 247 -4.29 9.16 -5.25
N ILE A 248 -5.33 9.71 -4.62
CA ILE A 248 -5.43 11.10 -4.22
C ILE A 248 -5.36 11.15 -2.70
N THR A 249 -4.42 11.91 -2.17
CA THR A 249 -4.23 12.13 -0.73
C THR A 249 -4.39 13.61 -0.40
N SER A 250 -4.31 13.99 0.88
CA SER A 250 -4.40 15.39 1.28
C SER A 250 -3.28 16.29 0.75
N SER A 251 -2.18 15.74 0.25
CA SER A 251 -1.11 16.50 -0.39
C SER A 251 -1.40 16.82 -1.86
N ILE A 252 -2.36 16.15 -2.48
CA ILE A 252 -2.71 16.33 -3.89
C ILE A 252 -3.90 17.29 -3.99
N THR A 253 -3.65 18.51 -4.46
CA THR A 253 -4.69 19.54 -4.67
C THR A 253 -5.18 19.60 -6.12
N THR A 254 -4.40 19.07 -7.07
CA THR A 254 -4.73 19.02 -8.49
C THR A 254 -4.30 17.67 -9.08
N LEU A 255 -5.22 17.00 -9.80
CA LEU A 255 -4.94 15.84 -10.64
C LEU A 255 -5.02 16.28 -12.10
N ASN A 256 -3.89 16.22 -12.81
CA ASN A 256 -3.87 16.44 -14.25
C ASN A 256 -3.99 15.09 -14.96
N VAL A 257 -4.92 15.01 -15.89
CA VAL A 257 -5.26 13.79 -16.63
C VAL A 257 -5.24 14.13 -18.10
N LYS A 258 -4.46 13.39 -18.87
CA LYS A 258 -4.46 13.49 -20.32
C LYS A 258 -5.43 12.48 -20.91
N LEU A 259 -6.34 12.91 -21.76
CA LEU A 259 -7.12 11.99 -22.58
C LEU A 259 -6.35 11.64 -23.83
N ILE A 260 -6.07 10.34 -23.97
CA ILE A 260 -5.38 9.78 -25.12
C ILE A 260 -6.42 9.10 -25.98
N LYS A 261 -6.60 9.60 -27.20
CA LYS A 261 -7.38 8.90 -28.23
C LYS A 261 -6.70 7.57 -28.52
N LYS A 262 -7.43 6.48 -28.31
CA LYS A 262 -6.97 5.14 -28.62
C LYS A 262 -7.02 4.96 -30.12
N VAL A 263 -5.89 5.19 -30.78
CA VAL A 263 -5.73 4.84 -32.20
C VAL A 263 -5.66 3.32 -32.28
N SER A 264 -6.33 2.72 -33.25
CA SER A 264 -6.10 1.32 -33.57
C SER A 264 -6.14 1.07 -35.08
N PHE A 265 -5.52 0.00 -35.52
CA PHE A 265 -5.53 -0.43 -36.92
C PHE A 265 -5.52 -1.96 -37.02
N VAL A 266 -5.84 -2.49 -38.21
CA VAL A 266 -5.75 -3.93 -38.49
C VAL A 266 -4.35 -4.24 -38.98
N ALA A 267 -3.63 -5.13 -38.31
CA ALA A 267 -2.31 -5.59 -38.77
C ALA A 267 -2.41 -6.97 -39.43
N LYS A 268 -1.76 -7.14 -40.57
CA LYS A 268 -1.65 -8.42 -41.29
C LYS A 268 -0.20 -8.85 -41.37
N PHE A 269 0.08 -10.08 -40.99
CA PHE A 269 1.39 -10.70 -41.17
C PHE A 269 1.27 -11.82 -42.17
N VAL A 270 2.23 -11.92 -43.08
CA VAL A 270 2.28 -12.96 -44.10
C VAL A 270 3.60 -13.70 -43.95
N SER A 271 3.57 -15.04 -43.91
CA SER A 271 4.77 -15.85 -43.86
C SER A 271 5.24 -16.23 -45.26
N LYS A 272 6.56 -16.19 -45.46
CA LYS A 272 7.24 -16.65 -46.68
C LYS A 272 8.37 -17.61 -46.31
N GLY A 273 8.53 -18.71 -47.05
CA GLY A 273 9.58 -19.71 -46.79
C GLY A 273 9.28 -20.70 -45.65
N LEU A 274 8.10 -20.62 -45.03
CA LEU A 274 7.63 -21.59 -44.04
C LEU A 274 6.77 -22.68 -44.73
N PRO A 275 7.05 -23.98 -44.54
CA PRO A 275 6.20 -25.04 -45.08
C PRO A 275 4.76 -25.02 -44.53
N THR A 276 3.81 -25.58 -45.30
CA THR A 276 2.39 -25.64 -44.93
C THR A 276 2.20 -26.51 -43.67
N GLY A 277 1.40 -26.05 -42.71
CA GLY A 277 1.10 -26.80 -41.48
C GLY A 277 2.02 -26.49 -40.29
N ILE A 278 3.10 -25.73 -40.49
CA ILE A 278 4.00 -25.29 -39.42
C ILE A 278 3.38 -24.14 -38.63
N THR A 279 3.25 -24.30 -37.31
CA THR A 279 2.72 -23.25 -36.45
C THR A 279 3.73 -22.13 -36.28
N TRP A 280 3.34 -20.92 -36.65
CA TRP A 280 4.07 -19.69 -36.37
C TRP A 280 3.13 -18.67 -35.76
N GLY A 281 3.68 -17.71 -35.06
CA GLY A 281 2.91 -16.72 -34.35
C GLY A 281 3.55 -15.36 -34.37
N VAL A 282 2.73 -14.35 -34.16
CA VAL A 282 3.18 -12.99 -33.95
C VAL A 282 2.60 -12.52 -32.62
N LYS A 283 3.43 -11.85 -31.84
CA LYS A 283 3.06 -11.21 -30.59
C LYS A 283 3.06 -9.71 -30.79
N ILE A 284 1.92 -9.07 -30.56
CA ILE A 284 1.77 -7.60 -30.58
C ILE A 284 1.23 -7.16 -29.24
N ASN A 285 1.93 -6.23 -28.58
CA ASN A 285 1.52 -5.68 -27.28
C ASN A 285 1.15 -6.77 -26.25
N GLY A 286 1.88 -7.89 -26.25
CA GLY A 286 1.63 -9.05 -25.38
C GLY A 286 0.61 -10.07 -25.91
N ASN A 287 -0.26 -9.70 -26.84
CA ASN A 287 -1.23 -10.60 -27.46
C ASN A 287 -0.56 -11.47 -28.52
N LYS A 288 -0.54 -12.79 -28.30
CA LYS A 288 0.00 -13.76 -29.25
C LYS A 288 -1.13 -14.34 -30.09
N LYS A 289 -0.93 -14.38 -31.40
CA LYS A 289 -1.73 -15.23 -32.29
C LYS A 289 -0.81 -16.22 -32.97
N TYR A 290 -1.30 -17.44 -33.10
CA TYR A 290 -0.63 -18.51 -33.81
C TYR A 290 -1.50 -18.97 -34.96
N THR A 291 -0.87 -19.39 -36.05
CA THR A 291 -1.55 -20.01 -37.19
C THR A 291 -0.62 -21.06 -37.81
N THR A 292 -1.22 -21.99 -38.54
CA THR A 292 -0.53 -22.90 -39.46
C THR A 292 -0.69 -22.49 -40.93
N THR A 293 -1.46 -21.42 -41.19
CA THR A 293 -1.72 -20.86 -42.52
C THR A 293 -0.66 -19.81 -42.90
N GLY A 294 -0.66 -19.35 -44.15
CA GLY A 294 0.30 -18.36 -44.66
C GLY A 294 0.14 -16.93 -44.10
N SER A 295 -0.87 -16.65 -43.26
CA SER A 295 -1.07 -15.30 -42.74
C SER A 295 -1.77 -15.24 -41.38
N ILE A 296 -1.44 -14.22 -40.58
CA ILE A 296 -2.06 -13.89 -39.30
C ILE A 296 -2.71 -12.52 -39.40
N LEU A 297 -3.98 -12.41 -39.01
CA LEU A 297 -4.71 -11.14 -38.94
C LEU A 297 -4.97 -10.73 -37.48
N PHE A 298 -4.56 -9.51 -37.14
CA PHE A 298 -4.96 -8.81 -35.93
C PHE A 298 -5.99 -7.75 -36.28
N VAL A 299 -7.26 -8.01 -35.93
CA VAL A 299 -8.40 -7.13 -36.25
C VAL A 299 -8.33 -5.79 -35.50
N THR A 300 -7.56 -5.72 -34.41
CA THR A 300 -7.36 -4.48 -33.66
C THR A 300 -5.99 -4.50 -33.01
N VAL A 301 -5.14 -3.55 -33.39
CA VAL A 301 -3.84 -3.25 -32.78
C VAL A 301 -3.89 -1.84 -32.25
N ASP A 302 -3.66 -1.68 -30.94
CA ASP A 302 -3.66 -0.38 -30.27
C ASP A 302 -2.38 0.42 -30.59
N GLY A 303 -2.53 1.72 -30.87
CA GLY A 303 -1.49 2.66 -31.27
C GLY A 303 -1.50 3.02 -32.77
N GLU A 304 -0.66 3.97 -33.17
CA GLU A 304 -0.36 4.24 -34.59
C GLU A 304 0.65 3.25 -35.17
N SER A 305 1.44 2.66 -34.28
CA SER A 305 2.34 1.56 -34.57
C SER A 305 2.49 0.68 -33.35
N ALA A 306 2.86 -0.56 -33.57
CA ALA A 306 3.13 -1.50 -32.50
C ALA A 306 4.39 -2.29 -32.83
N LYS A 307 5.19 -2.54 -31.79
CA LYS A 307 6.27 -3.51 -31.90
C LYS A 307 5.65 -4.90 -31.96
N PHE A 308 6.10 -5.67 -32.92
CA PHE A 308 5.77 -7.08 -32.99
C PHE A 308 7.02 -7.91 -32.73
N GLU A 309 6.81 -9.07 -32.13
CA GLU A 309 7.80 -10.13 -32.02
C GLU A 309 7.27 -11.32 -32.78
N VAL A 310 8.09 -11.90 -33.65
CA VAL A 310 7.77 -13.15 -34.31
C VAL A 310 8.16 -14.28 -33.37
N THR A 311 7.16 -15.08 -33.03
CA THR A 311 7.33 -16.30 -32.26
C THR A 311 7.15 -17.46 -33.20
N ILE A 312 8.15 -18.33 -33.28
CA ILE A 312 8.01 -19.58 -34.03
C ILE A 312 7.82 -20.69 -33.01
N SER A 313 6.83 -21.54 -33.23
CA SER A 313 6.81 -22.84 -32.58
C SER A 313 7.82 -23.69 -33.35
N ASN A 314 8.94 -24.05 -32.72
CA ASN A 314 9.88 -25.01 -33.33
C ASN A 314 9.12 -26.29 -33.68
N VAL A 315 9.24 -26.77 -34.91
CA VAL A 315 8.55 -27.99 -35.36
C VAL A 315 9.58 -29.05 -35.73
N GLY A 316 9.60 -30.13 -34.94
CA GLY A 316 10.40 -31.31 -35.21
C GLY A 316 11.89 -31.02 -35.28
N ASN A 317 12.52 -31.45 -36.38
CA ASN A 317 13.96 -31.37 -36.61
C ASN A 317 14.42 -30.05 -37.24
N TYR A 318 13.58 -29.04 -37.41
CA TYR A 318 14.01 -27.79 -38.03
C TYR A 318 13.57 -26.60 -37.19
N SER A 319 14.56 -25.84 -36.70
CA SER A 319 14.32 -24.48 -36.24
C SER A 319 14.27 -23.60 -37.48
N TYR A 320 13.08 -23.07 -37.75
CA TYR A 320 12.92 -21.95 -38.64
C TYR A 320 13.22 -20.71 -37.81
N LYS A 321 14.05 -19.82 -38.32
CA LYS A 321 14.29 -18.50 -37.73
C LYS A 321 13.70 -17.48 -38.69
N PRO A 322 12.95 -16.49 -38.18
CA PRO A 322 12.53 -15.41 -39.03
C PRO A 322 13.75 -14.55 -39.34
N LEU A 323 13.91 -14.13 -40.59
CA LEU A 323 14.91 -13.12 -40.95
C LEU A 323 14.68 -11.81 -40.16
N MET A 324 13.41 -11.56 -39.83
CA MET A 324 12.98 -10.47 -38.96
C MET A 324 12.21 -11.03 -37.75
N SER A 325 12.90 -11.18 -36.61
CA SER A 325 12.28 -11.68 -35.36
C SER A 325 11.48 -10.64 -34.60
N SER A 326 11.63 -9.37 -34.96
CA SER A 326 10.82 -8.28 -34.43
C SER A 326 10.89 -7.08 -35.37
N GLY A 327 9.91 -6.19 -35.25
CA GLY A 327 9.83 -5.00 -36.06
C GLY A 327 8.71 -4.10 -35.60
N ILE A 328 8.39 -3.11 -36.41
CA ILE A 328 7.29 -2.18 -36.16
C ILE A 328 6.27 -2.35 -37.29
N VAL A 329 5.03 -2.67 -36.93
CA VAL A 329 3.90 -2.57 -37.84
C VAL A 329 3.17 -1.27 -37.55
N SER A 330 2.69 -0.55 -38.57
CA SER A 330 2.04 0.74 -38.38
C SER A 330 0.75 0.85 -39.16
N LYS A 331 -0.09 1.81 -38.79
CA LYS A 331 -1.31 2.15 -39.52
C LYS A 331 -1.04 2.49 -40.99
N ASN A 332 0.10 3.12 -41.29
CA ASN A 332 0.50 3.50 -42.66
C ASN A 332 1.11 2.33 -43.44
N ASN A 333 1.65 1.33 -42.75
CA ASN A 333 2.11 0.08 -43.36
C ASN A 333 1.60 -1.12 -42.54
N PRO A 334 0.31 -1.49 -42.70
CA PRO A 334 -0.35 -2.46 -41.83
C PRO A 334 -0.02 -3.91 -42.16
N THR A 335 0.67 -4.16 -43.28
CA THR A 335 1.05 -5.51 -43.73
C THR A 335 2.56 -5.71 -43.61
N VAL A 336 2.96 -6.80 -42.94
CA VAL A 336 4.37 -7.19 -42.78
C VAL A 336 4.58 -8.58 -43.34
N GLU A 337 5.50 -8.70 -44.27
CA GLU A 337 5.99 -10.00 -44.75
C GLU A 337 7.15 -10.47 -43.88
N ILE A 338 7.06 -11.70 -43.37
CA ILE A 338 8.10 -12.33 -42.56
C ILE A 338 8.63 -13.52 -43.35
N GLU A 339 9.87 -13.40 -43.80
CA GLU A 339 10.60 -14.48 -44.43
C GLU A 339 11.29 -15.34 -43.38
N PHE A 340 11.15 -16.65 -43.51
CA PHE A 340 11.73 -17.64 -42.61
C PHE A 340 12.86 -18.38 -43.31
N GLN A 341 13.98 -18.52 -42.63
CA GLN A 341 15.08 -19.39 -43.04
C GLN A 341 15.18 -20.58 -42.10
N SER A 342 15.43 -21.76 -42.65
CA SER A 342 15.82 -22.92 -41.84
C SER A 342 17.24 -22.70 -41.29
N VAL A 343 17.39 -22.71 -39.97
CA VAL A 343 18.68 -22.40 -39.34
C VAL A 343 19.41 -23.66 -38.89
N THR A 344 18.80 -24.51 -38.06
CA THR A 344 19.40 -25.77 -37.57
C THR A 344 18.41 -26.56 -36.70
N GLN A 345 18.66 -27.85 -36.43
CA GLN A 345 17.98 -28.59 -35.35
C GLN A 345 18.26 -27.93 -33.99
N VAL A 346 17.24 -27.37 -33.33
CA VAL A 346 17.35 -27.08 -31.89
C VAL A 346 16.94 -28.34 -31.16
N THR A 347 17.91 -29.06 -30.63
CA THR A 347 17.66 -30.19 -29.72
C THR A 347 17.11 -29.63 -28.40
N CYS A 348 15.85 -29.97 -28.07
CA CYS A 348 15.26 -29.90 -26.72
C CYS A 348 14.74 -28.56 -26.23
N SER A 349 13.97 -27.87 -27.07
CA SER A 349 13.23 -26.68 -26.65
C SER A 349 11.87 -27.03 -26.01
N PRO A 350 11.49 -26.43 -24.85
CA PRO A 350 10.18 -26.68 -24.22
C PRO A 350 9.00 -26.21 -25.07
N TYR A 351 9.22 -25.27 -25.99
CA TYR A 351 8.21 -24.80 -26.93
C TYR A 351 7.73 -25.91 -27.89
N MET A 352 8.52 -26.98 -28.07
CA MET A 352 8.14 -28.13 -28.90
C MET A 352 7.06 -29.01 -28.28
N TRP A 353 6.70 -28.79 -27.00
CA TRP A 353 5.55 -29.45 -26.39
C TRP A 353 4.24 -28.72 -26.63
N ILE A 354 4.24 -27.45 -27.01
CA ILE A 354 3.00 -26.68 -27.21
C ILE A 354 2.17 -27.34 -28.33
N GLY A 355 0.89 -27.62 -28.04
CA GLY A 355 -0.02 -28.33 -28.94
C GLY A 355 0.12 -29.86 -28.91
N LYS A 356 1.17 -30.41 -28.29
CA LYS A 356 1.34 -31.86 -28.10
C LYS A 356 0.63 -32.36 -26.84
N ILE A 357 0.50 -33.67 -26.75
CA ILE A 357 0.01 -34.37 -25.58
C ILE A 357 1.21 -34.93 -24.81
N ILE A 358 1.29 -34.64 -23.52
CA ILE A 358 2.21 -35.29 -22.58
C ILE A 358 1.38 -36.13 -21.62
N GLY A 359 1.55 -37.45 -21.65
CA GLY A 359 0.65 -38.39 -20.96
C GLY A 359 -0.79 -38.21 -21.44
N ASN A 360 -1.65 -37.65 -20.59
CA ASN A 360 -3.07 -37.36 -20.90
C ASN A 360 -3.38 -35.85 -20.94
N TYR A 361 -2.34 -35.00 -21.02
CA TYR A 361 -2.47 -33.55 -20.90
C TYR A 361 -2.07 -32.87 -22.21
N LYS A 362 -3.01 -32.15 -22.83
CA LYS A 362 -2.75 -31.33 -24.01
C LYS A 362 -2.10 -30.03 -23.57
N VAL A 363 -0.87 -29.77 -24.00
CA VAL A 363 -0.13 -28.56 -23.64
C VAL A 363 -0.66 -27.37 -24.44
N LEU A 364 -1.00 -26.30 -23.73
CA LEU A 364 -1.58 -25.08 -24.29
C LEU A 364 -0.56 -23.94 -24.42
N ASP A 365 0.30 -23.75 -23.41
CA ASP A 365 1.28 -22.64 -23.41
C ASP A 365 2.44 -22.93 -22.43
N LEU A 366 3.53 -22.18 -22.55
CA LEU A 366 4.61 -22.12 -21.58
C LEU A 366 4.32 -21.01 -20.56
N LEU A 367 4.13 -21.38 -19.29
CA LEU A 367 3.86 -20.42 -18.20
C LEU A 367 5.15 -19.77 -17.67
N GLY A 368 6.25 -20.51 -17.63
CA GLY A 368 7.51 -19.98 -17.15
C GLY A 368 8.69 -20.93 -17.33
N ILE A 369 9.88 -20.35 -17.36
CA ILE A 369 11.16 -21.06 -17.32
C ILE A 369 11.81 -20.70 -15.99
N GLY A 370 11.86 -21.65 -15.06
CA GLY A 370 12.56 -21.52 -13.79
C GLY A 370 14.03 -21.92 -13.93
N GLY A 371 14.79 -21.87 -12.83
CA GLY A 371 16.18 -22.31 -12.80
C GLY A 371 16.36 -23.81 -13.02
N THR A 372 15.40 -24.63 -12.58
CA THR A 372 15.49 -26.10 -12.61
C THR A 372 14.37 -26.77 -13.40
N SER A 373 13.35 -26.03 -13.83
CA SER A 373 12.18 -26.62 -14.49
C SER A 373 11.48 -25.66 -15.45
N TYR A 374 10.85 -26.22 -16.47
CA TYR A 374 9.80 -25.58 -17.26
C TYR A 374 8.44 -25.78 -16.58
N VAL A 375 7.57 -24.78 -16.66
CA VAL A 375 6.18 -24.89 -16.21
C VAL A 375 5.26 -24.64 -17.39
N LEU A 376 4.46 -25.64 -17.76
CA LEU A 376 3.55 -25.60 -18.90
C LEU A 376 2.09 -25.51 -18.43
N LYS A 377 1.27 -24.76 -19.16
CA LYS A 377 -0.18 -24.81 -19.04
C LYS A 377 -0.68 -25.99 -19.85
N ALA A 378 -1.51 -26.84 -19.28
CA ALA A 378 -2.09 -27.97 -19.99
C ALA A 378 -3.57 -28.16 -19.67
N GLU A 379 -4.27 -28.84 -20.56
CA GLU A 379 -5.68 -29.19 -20.42
C GLU A 379 -5.84 -30.70 -20.41
N ARG A 380 -6.73 -31.18 -19.53
CA ARG A 380 -7.25 -32.54 -19.58
C ARG A 380 -8.74 -32.50 -19.26
N GLU A 381 -9.56 -33.06 -20.15
CA GLU A 381 -11.02 -33.19 -19.95
C GLU A 381 -11.68 -31.84 -19.59
N GLY A 382 -11.30 -30.76 -20.27
CA GLY A 382 -11.82 -29.40 -20.03
C GLY A 382 -11.30 -28.70 -18.77
N ARG A 383 -10.42 -29.34 -17.98
CA ARG A 383 -9.79 -28.76 -16.79
C ARG A 383 -8.36 -28.33 -17.08
N ILE A 384 -7.96 -27.19 -16.52
CA ILE A 384 -6.62 -26.63 -16.69
C ILE A 384 -5.70 -27.05 -15.54
N TYR A 385 -4.48 -27.43 -15.90
CA TYR A 385 -3.41 -27.86 -15.01
C TYR A 385 -2.12 -27.11 -15.33
N ALA A 386 -1.19 -27.13 -14.38
CA ALA A 386 0.21 -26.80 -14.63
C ALA A 386 1.05 -28.08 -14.61
N LEU A 387 1.95 -28.23 -15.59
CA LEU A 387 2.91 -29.33 -15.65
C LEU A 387 4.31 -28.78 -15.38
N LYS A 388 4.98 -29.26 -14.32
CA LYS A 388 6.38 -28.92 -14.02
C LYS A 388 7.29 -30.01 -14.60
N ILE A 389 8.20 -29.61 -15.50
CA ILE A 389 9.12 -30.52 -16.21
C ILE A 389 10.57 -30.10 -15.92
N PRO A 390 11.45 -30.97 -15.39
CA PRO A 390 12.84 -30.63 -15.06
C PRO A 390 13.69 -30.29 -16.29
N ILE A 391 14.67 -29.40 -16.18
CA ILE A 391 15.61 -29.03 -17.27
C ILE A 391 16.79 -30.03 -17.32
N ILE A 392 17.20 -30.46 -18.53
CA ILE A 392 18.21 -31.53 -18.76
C ILE A 392 19.66 -31.11 -18.41
N SER A 393 19.93 -29.83 -18.17
CA SER A 393 21.30 -29.27 -18.17
C SER A 393 22.19 -29.63 -16.97
N SER A 394 21.75 -30.50 -16.07
CA SER A 394 22.51 -30.86 -14.87
C SER A 394 22.18 -32.29 -14.48
N GLY A 395 23.18 -33.18 -14.50
CA GLY A 395 23.02 -34.58 -14.05
C GLY A 395 22.44 -34.69 -12.63
N ASP A 396 22.65 -33.67 -11.79
CA ASP A 396 22.06 -33.53 -10.46
C ASP A 396 20.53 -33.39 -10.50
N THR A 397 19.96 -32.66 -11.47
CA THR A 397 18.51 -32.38 -11.58
C THR A 397 17.69 -33.65 -11.75
N ILE A 398 18.28 -34.65 -12.42
CA ILE A 398 17.61 -35.93 -12.70
C ILE A 398 17.63 -36.84 -11.48
N LYS A 399 18.73 -36.84 -10.73
CA LYS A 399 18.79 -37.51 -9.42
C LYS A 399 17.78 -36.88 -8.44
N THR A 400 17.67 -35.55 -8.43
CA THR A 400 16.63 -34.84 -7.67
C THR A 400 15.22 -35.25 -8.09
N PHE A 401 14.97 -35.51 -9.37
CA PHE A 401 13.65 -35.94 -9.82
C PHE A 401 13.32 -37.39 -9.45
N GLU A 402 14.31 -38.28 -9.46
CA GLU A 402 14.14 -39.65 -8.95
C GLU A 402 13.80 -39.63 -7.45
N ASP A 403 14.54 -38.86 -6.66
CA ASP A 403 14.28 -38.68 -5.23
C ASP A 403 12.90 -38.04 -5.00
N LEU A 404 12.56 -37.01 -5.79
CA LEU A 404 11.24 -36.39 -5.76
C LEU A 404 10.13 -37.39 -6.12
N SER A 405 10.37 -38.30 -7.07
CA SER A 405 9.40 -39.34 -7.41
C SER A 405 9.18 -40.34 -6.27
N LYS A 406 10.23 -40.68 -5.51
CA LYS A 406 10.12 -41.55 -4.34
C LYS A 406 9.32 -40.87 -3.22
N GLU A 407 9.50 -39.56 -3.07
CA GLU A 407 8.84 -38.78 -2.03
C GLU A 407 7.47 -38.24 -2.44
N PHE A 408 7.12 -38.31 -3.73
CA PHE A 408 5.94 -37.65 -4.30
C PHE A 408 4.64 -38.01 -3.59
N SER A 409 4.45 -39.27 -3.19
CA SER A 409 3.25 -39.70 -2.47
C SER A 409 3.04 -38.94 -1.16
N ASN A 410 4.13 -38.68 -0.40
CA ASN A 410 4.05 -37.92 0.85
C ASN A 410 3.74 -36.45 0.55
N LEU A 411 4.40 -35.85 -0.46
CA LEU A 411 4.14 -34.46 -0.85
C LEU A 411 2.71 -34.29 -1.40
N GLN A 412 2.19 -35.27 -2.12
CA GLN A 412 0.82 -35.32 -2.58
C GLN A 412 -0.15 -35.40 -1.41
N GLU A 413 0.12 -36.23 -0.41
CA GLU A 413 -0.68 -36.30 0.82
C GLU A 413 -0.68 -34.95 1.54
N ILE A 414 0.48 -34.33 1.74
CA ILE A 414 0.62 -33.01 2.39
C ILE A 414 -0.20 -31.95 1.65
N SER A 415 -0.07 -31.87 0.32
CA SER A 415 -0.84 -30.92 -0.49
C SER A 415 -2.35 -31.19 -0.47
N SER A 416 -2.80 -32.36 -0.01
CA SER A 416 -4.22 -32.70 0.16
C SER A 416 -4.80 -32.27 1.50
N LYS A 417 -3.97 -32.11 2.53
CA LYS A 417 -4.39 -31.81 3.91
C LYS A 417 -4.90 -30.38 4.09
N THR A 418 -4.55 -29.48 3.17
CA THR A 418 -4.91 -28.06 3.26
C THR A 418 -5.11 -27.46 1.89
N ASP A 419 -6.06 -26.53 1.81
CA ASP A 419 -6.30 -25.72 0.61
C ASP A 419 -5.32 -24.53 0.50
N ALA A 420 -4.45 -24.33 1.50
CA ALA A 420 -3.42 -23.29 1.49
C ALA A 420 -2.09 -23.74 0.84
N VAL A 421 -2.03 -24.96 0.29
CA VAL A 421 -0.89 -25.48 -0.48
C VAL A 421 -1.38 -25.82 -1.89
N VAL A 422 -0.56 -25.54 -2.91
CA VAL A 422 -0.88 -25.88 -4.31
C VAL A 422 -1.04 -27.39 -4.44
N ARG A 423 -2.19 -27.84 -4.94
CA ARG A 423 -2.52 -29.27 -5.01
C ARG A 423 -1.61 -29.99 -6.01
N LEU A 424 -1.01 -31.11 -5.59
CA LEU A 424 -0.32 -32.05 -6.47
C LEU A 424 -1.26 -33.19 -6.87
N TYR A 425 -1.43 -33.40 -8.18
CA TYR A 425 -2.36 -34.40 -8.71
C TYR A 425 -1.68 -35.70 -9.13
N GLY A 426 -0.43 -35.64 -9.56
CA GLY A 426 0.27 -36.83 -10.00
C GLY A 426 1.65 -36.51 -10.55
N ILE A 427 2.39 -37.57 -10.81
CA ILE A 427 3.67 -37.58 -11.50
C ILE A 427 3.57 -38.54 -12.68
N GLY A 428 4.26 -38.26 -13.78
CA GLY A 428 4.20 -39.08 -14.98
C GLY A 428 5.55 -39.19 -15.70
N ASN A 429 5.64 -40.18 -16.58
CA ASN A 429 6.86 -40.55 -17.33
C ASN A 429 8.09 -40.78 -16.43
N VAL A 430 7.87 -41.38 -15.26
CA VAL A 430 8.95 -41.81 -14.36
C VAL A 430 9.38 -43.23 -14.78
N ASP A 431 10.24 -43.31 -15.79
CA ASP A 431 10.88 -44.56 -16.20
C ASP A 431 12.39 -44.41 -16.03
N ILE A 432 13.02 -45.32 -15.27
CA ILE A 432 14.46 -45.25 -14.95
C ILE A 432 15.33 -45.25 -16.22
N ASN A 433 14.98 -46.05 -17.23
CA ASN A 433 15.76 -46.11 -18.46
C ASN A 433 15.63 -44.79 -19.22
N ASN A 434 14.40 -44.28 -19.38
CA ASN A 434 14.20 -42.99 -20.04
C ASN A 434 14.93 -41.87 -19.28
N ILE A 435 14.85 -41.85 -17.96
CA ILE A 435 15.51 -40.86 -17.11
C ILE A 435 17.04 -40.93 -17.28
N GLN A 436 17.63 -42.13 -17.30
CA GLN A 436 19.07 -42.30 -17.54
C GLN A 436 19.48 -41.83 -18.94
N GLU A 437 18.68 -42.10 -19.95
CA GLU A 437 18.95 -41.66 -21.32
C GLU A 437 18.83 -40.13 -21.45
N ILE A 438 17.82 -39.54 -20.82
CA ILE A 438 17.66 -38.09 -20.70
C ILE A 438 18.88 -37.48 -20.00
N ALA A 439 19.39 -38.12 -18.94
CA ALA A 439 20.59 -37.66 -18.21
C ALA A 439 21.86 -37.67 -19.06
N LYS A 440 21.93 -38.57 -20.05
CA LYS A 440 23.00 -38.59 -21.05
C LYS A 440 22.81 -37.55 -22.17
N GLY A 441 21.80 -36.68 -22.04
CA GLY A 441 21.47 -35.65 -23.03
C GLY A 441 20.67 -36.15 -24.22
N LYS A 442 20.04 -37.34 -24.16
CA LYS A 442 19.21 -37.85 -25.26
C LYS A 442 17.91 -37.06 -25.38
N CYS A 443 17.94 -36.16 -26.34
CA CYS A 443 16.91 -35.17 -26.48
C CYS A 443 15.58 -35.73 -27.01
N ASP A 444 15.65 -36.64 -27.97
CA ASP A 444 14.51 -37.36 -28.53
C ASP A 444 13.67 -38.06 -27.44
N VAL A 445 14.35 -38.72 -26.49
CA VAL A 445 13.72 -39.35 -25.34
C VAL A 445 13.06 -38.32 -24.44
N TYR A 446 13.77 -37.24 -24.08
CA TYR A 446 13.22 -36.17 -23.24
C TYR A 446 12.00 -35.49 -23.86
N MET A 447 12.01 -35.26 -25.16
CA MET A 447 10.91 -34.60 -25.85
C MET A 447 9.68 -35.48 -25.98
N SER A 448 9.86 -36.80 -26.00
CA SER A 448 8.79 -37.79 -26.14
C SER A 448 8.23 -38.21 -24.78
N TYR A 449 9.10 -38.40 -23.79
CA TYR A 449 8.78 -38.94 -22.47
C TYR A 449 9.39 -38.09 -21.36
N PRO A 450 9.10 -36.78 -21.29
CA PRO A 450 9.67 -35.96 -20.23
C PRO A 450 9.06 -36.37 -18.89
N PRO A 451 9.86 -36.51 -17.81
CA PRO A 451 9.31 -36.59 -16.46
C PRO A 451 8.53 -35.32 -16.13
N TYR A 452 7.34 -35.44 -15.53
CA TYR A 452 6.52 -34.28 -15.18
C TYR A 452 5.73 -34.45 -13.89
N ILE A 453 5.46 -33.34 -13.21
CA ILE A 453 4.53 -33.24 -12.09
C ILE A 453 3.30 -32.44 -12.53
N VAL A 454 2.11 -32.99 -12.26
CA VAL A 454 0.83 -32.35 -12.48
C VAL A 454 0.40 -31.63 -11.21
N MET A 455 0.12 -30.34 -11.32
CA MET A 455 -0.31 -29.51 -10.19
C MET A 455 -1.46 -28.57 -10.58
N GLU A 456 -2.11 -28.02 -9.55
CA GLU A 456 -3.15 -27.01 -9.68
C GLU A 456 -2.64 -25.79 -10.45
N TYR A 457 -3.45 -25.31 -11.40
CA TYR A 457 -3.15 -24.10 -12.13
C TYR A 457 -3.59 -22.87 -11.33
N MET A 458 -2.64 -22.00 -11.03
CA MET A 458 -2.87 -20.78 -10.25
C MET A 458 -3.00 -19.57 -11.20
N ALA A 459 -4.24 -19.20 -11.54
CA ALA A 459 -4.50 -18.20 -12.57
C ALA A 459 -4.30 -16.74 -12.12
N GLY A 460 -4.14 -16.50 -10.82
CA GLY A 460 -4.06 -15.15 -10.23
C GLY A 460 -2.67 -14.55 -10.12
N GLY A 461 -1.64 -15.24 -10.64
CA GLY A 461 -0.25 -14.78 -10.54
C GLY A 461 0.34 -15.01 -9.14
N THR A 462 1.43 -14.30 -8.85
CA THR A 462 2.23 -14.45 -7.62
C THR A 462 2.21 -13.21 -6.72
N ALA A 463 2.51 -13.39 -5.43
CA ALA A 463 2.70 -12.26 -4.53
C ALA A 463 3.85 -11.33 -4.97
N ARG A 464 4.87 -11.87 -5.68
CA ARG A 464 5.92 -11.05 -6.29
C ARG A 464 5.36 -10.07 -7.32
N GLU A 465 4.61 -10.58 -8.29
CA GLU A 465 4.00 -9.76 -9.36
C GLU A 465 3.10 -8.68 -8.76
N LEU A 466 2.31 -9.05 -7.74
CA LEU A 466 1.46 -8.11 -7.02
C LEU A 466 2.29 -7.01 -6.32
N SER A 467 3.39 -7.38 -5.66
CA SER A 467 4.24 -6.41 -4.94
C SER A 467 4.92 -5.40 -5.85
N LEU A 468 5.18 -5.76 -7.11
CA LEU A 468 5.76 -4.87 -8.13
C LEU A 468 4.74 -3.92 -8.76
N ASN A 469 3.44 -4.14 -8.53
CA ASN A 469 2.40 -3.24 -8.99
C ASN A 469 2.27 -2.04 -8.03
N ASP A 470 2.63 -0.84 -8.50
CA ASP A 470 2.60 0.38 -7.69
C ASP A 470 1.20 0.75 -7.17
N ILE A 471 0.14 0.42 -7.92
CA ILE A 471 -1.25 0.62 -7.45
C ILE A 471 -1.50 -0.24 -6.21
N PHE A 472 -0.99 -1.46 -6.18
CA PHE A 472 -1.11 -2.31 -5.00
C PHE A 472 -0.19 -1.88 -3.88
N PHE A 473 1.09 -1.66 -4.17
CA PHE A 473 2.11 -1.40 -3.15
C PHE A 473 1.88 -0.11 -2.37
N TYR A 474 1.49 0.98 -3.05
CA TYR A 474 1.20 2.26 -2.39
C TYR A 474 -0.23 2.36 -1.87
N SER A 475 -1.00 1.27 -1.95
CA SER A 475 -2.36 1.22 -1.46
C SER A 475 -2.45 1.31 0.06
N PRO A 476 -3.45 2.01 0.64
CA PRO A 476 -3.74 1.90 2.07
C PRO A 476 -4.16 0.49 2.49
N TYR A 477 -4.51 -0.41 1.56
CA TYR A 477 -4.85 -1.81 1.83
C TYR A 477 -3.67 -2.77 1.72
N TRP A 478 -2.52 -2.32 1.23
CA TRP A 478 -1.38 -3.21 0.95
C TRP A 478 -0.93 -3.98 2.19
N MET A 479 -0.76 -3.28 3.31
CA MET A 479 -0.37 -3.90 4.57
C MET A 479 -1.37 -4.97 5.00
N LYS A 480 -2.68 -4.71 4.88
CA LYS A 480 -3.73 -5.68 5.22
C LYS A 480 -3.70 -6.91 4.29
N ILE A 481 -3.45 -6.70 3.00
CA ILE A 481 -3.28 -7.79 2.00
C ILE A 481 -2.07 -8.65 2.38
N VAL A 482 -0.94 -8.04 2.70
CA VAL A 482 0.29 -8.77 3.10
C VAL A 482 0.06 -9.55 4.40
N ILE A 483 -0.64 -8.99 5.38
CA ILE A 483 -0.99 -9.69 6.63
C ILE A 483 -1.89 -10.91 6.35
N LEU A 484 -2.89 -10.78 5.48
CA LEU A 484 -3.74 -11.92 5.08
C LEU A 484 -2.93 -13.01 4.38
N ILE A 485 -2.07 -12.63 3.43
CA ILE A 485 -1.14 -13.56 2.76
C ILE A 485 -0.28 -14.29 3.79
N ALA A 486 0.36 -13.53 4.69
CA ALA A 486 1.24 -14.06 5.72
C ALA A 486 0.52 -15.05 6.65
N SER A 487 -0.71 -14.73 7.06
CA SER A 487 -1.53 -15.61 7.89
C SER A 487 -1.84 -16.94 7.18
N LYS A 488 -2.25 -16.92 5.91
CA LYS A 488 -2.55 -18.14 5.15
C LYS A 488 -1.30 -18.99 4.89
N ILE A 489 -0.15 -18.35 4.62
CA ILE A 489 1.13 -19.06 4.43
C ILE A 489 1.68 -19.62 5.74
N ALA A 490 1.52 -18.92 6.88
CA ALA A 490 1.86 -19.46 8.19
C ALA A 490 1.05 -20.73 8.51
N TYR A 491 -0.24 -20.75 8.15
CA TYR A 491 -1.07 -21.95 8.27
C TYR A 491 -0.61 -23.08 7.33
N ALA A 492 -0.29 -22.79 6.06
CA ALA A 492 0.24 -23.77 5.12
C ALA A 492 1.53 -24.43 5.64
N LEU A 493 2.47 -23.63 6.13
CA LEU A 493 3.72 -24.10 6.71
C LEU A 493 3.51 -24.93 7.97
N ALA A 494 2.57 -24.57 8.85
CA ALA A 494 2.25 -25.37 10.02
C ALA A 494 1.78 -26.79 9.63
N VAL A 495 0.97 -26.93 8.58
CA VAL A 495 0.52 -28.24 8.08
C VAL A 495 1.67 -29.06 7.48
N ILE A 496 2.60 -28.41 6.77
CA ILE A 496 3.81 -29.04 6.24
C ILE A 496 4.70 -29.54 7.39
N HIS A 497 4.93 -28.69 8.41
CA HIS A 497 5.74 -29.02 9.60
C HIS A 497 5.17 -30.18 10.40
N GLU A 498 3.85 -30.22 10.59
CA GLU A 498 3.16 -31.32 11.27
C GLU A 498 3.18 -32.63 10.51
N SER A 499 3.34 -32.55 9.18
CA SER A 499 3.54 -33.72 8.34
C SER A 499 5.00 -34.20 8.33
N GLY A 500 5.88 -33.57 9.12
CA GLY A 500 7.28 -33.96 9.28
C GLY A 500 8.23 -33.39 8.23
N TYR A 501 7.83 -32.34 7.52
CA TYR A 501 8.63 -31.71 6.46
C TYR A 501 8.94 -30.24 6.76
N ALA A 502 10.00 -29.71 6.16
CA ALA A 502 10.23 -28.27 6.02
C ALA A 502 10.18 -27.92 4.52
N HIS A 503 9.65 -26.74 4.17
CA HIS A 503 9.47 -26.30 2.79
C HIS A 503 10.76 -25.78 2.14
N LEU A 504 11.56 -25.01 2.90
CA LEU A 504 12.90 -24.52 2.57
C LEU A 504 13.02 -23.52 1.41
N ASP A 505 11.90 -23.07 0.82
CA ASP A 505 11.90 -22.14 -0.32
C ASP A 505 10.68 -21.20 -0.30
N VAL A 506 10.35 -20.67 0.87
CA VAL A 506 9.27 -19.68 1.03
C VAL A 506 9.77 -18.33 0.52
N LYS A 507 9.13 -17.83 -0.54
CA LYS A 507 9.43 -16.54 -1.18
C LYS A 507 8.22 -16.00 -1.94
N PRO A 508 8.16 -14.68 -2.26
CA PRO A 508 7.04 -14.10 -2.99
C PRO A 508 6.66 -14.78 -4.32
N GLN A 509 7.63 -15.41 -5.00
CA GLN A 509 7.45 -16.16 -6.25
C GLN A 509 6.66 -17.46 -6.07
N ASN A 510 6.73 -18.05 -4.87
CA ASN A 510 6.10 -19.33 -4.54
C ASN A 510 4.77 -19.15 -3.80
N ILE A 511 4.30 -17.90 -3.65
CA ILE A 511 2.98 -17.58 -3.09
C ILE A 511 2.06 -17.21 -4.24
N PHE A 512 1.04 -18.02 -4.47
CA PHE A 512 0.16 -17.95 -5.64
C PHE A 512 -1.27 -17.59 -5.27
N PHE A 513 -1.99 -17.00 -6.22
CA PHE A 513 -3.42 -16.72 -6.12
C PHE A 513 -4.24 -17.63 -7.05
N SER A 514 -5.31 -18.23 -6.53
CA SER A 514 -6.07 -19.29 -7.24
C SER A 514 -6.70 -18.82 -8.55
N SER A 515 -7.12 -17.57 -8.61
CA SER A 515 -7.89 -17.01 -9.72
C SER A 515 -7.42 -15.62 -10.05
N SER A 516 -7.48 -15.25 -11.33
CA SER A 516 -7.31 -13.87 -11.76
C SER A 516 -8.33 -12.99 -11.07
N PHE A 517 -7.94 -11.76 -10.78
CA PHE A 517 -8.80 -10.77 -10.16
C PHE A 517 -8.95 -9.57 -11.08
N SER A 518 -10.09 -8.92 -11.00
CA SER A 518 -10.37 -7.68 -11.70
C SER A 518 -10.79 -6.65 -10.68
N GLY A 519 -10.07 -5.53 -10.59
CA GLY A 519 -10.46 -4.43 -9.73
C GLY A 519 -9.29 -3.81 -8.97
N ASP A 520 -9.65 -2.90 -8.08
CA ASP A 520 -8.73 -2.14 -7.24
C ASP A 520 -8.25 -2.94 -6.02
N PRO A 521 -7.21 -2.46 -5.31
CA PRO A 521 -6.68 -3.16 -4.14
C PRO A 521 -7.68 -3.39 -3.00
N TYR A 522 -8.71 -2.54 -2.85
CA TYR A 522 -9.77 -2.78 -1.87
C TYR A 522 -10.59 -4.03 -2.24
N THR A 523 -10.99 -4.11 -3.50
CA THR A 523 -11.76 -5.25 -4.02
C THR A 523 -10.97 -6.53 -3.84
N PHE A 524 -9.68 -6.53 -4.20
CA PHE A 524 -8.80 -7.66 -3.99
C PHE A 524 -8.67 -8.07 -2.52
N TYR A 525 -8.50 -7.09 -1.61
CA TYR A 525 -8.49 -7.35 -0.16
C TYR A 525 -9.78 -8.05 0.31
N GLN A 526 -10.95 -7.62 -0.17
CA GLN A 526 -12.23 -8.25 0.20
C GLN A 526 -12.38 -9.66 -0.38
N GLU A 527 -11.88 -9.90 -1.60
CA GLU A 527 -11.89 -11.23 -2.22
C GLU A 527 -10.95 -12.22 -1.52
N LEU A 528 -9.80 -11.74 -1.03
CA LEU A 528 -8.92 -12.52 -0.15
C LEU A 528 -9.59 -12.81 1.20
N LYS A 529 -10.19 -11.79 1.82
CA LYS A 529 -10.84 -11.91 3.13
C LYS A 529 -12.03 -12.87 3.12
N SER A 530 -12.82 -12.84 2.04
CA SER A 530 -13.96 -13.76 1.85
C SER A 530 -13.56 -15.16 1.40
N GLY A 531 -12.29 -15.38 1.02
CA GLY A 531 -11.81 -16.66 0.50
C GLY A 531 -12.21 -16.95 -0.95
N ARG A 532 -12.77 -15.97 -1.68
CA ARG A 532 -13.06 -16.09 -3.12
C ARG A 532 -11.76 -16.27 -3.90
N ILE A 533 -10.72 -15.52 -3.53
CA ILE A 533 -9.35 -15.72 -3.98
C ILE A 533 -8.58 -16.40 -2.86
N LYS A 534 -7.99 -17.55 -3.17
CA LYS A 534 -7.20 -18.32 -2.22
C LYS A 534 -5.73 -18.01 -2.40
N VAL A 535 -5.03 -17.83 -1.28
CA VAL A 535 -3.57 -17.74 -1.23
C VAL A 535 -3.02 -19.14 -0.99
N LYS A 536 -2.15 -19.62 -1.87
CA LYS A 536 -1.53 -20.94 -1.74
C LYS A 536 -0.02 -20.89 -1.84
N LEU A 537 0.65 -21.65 -0.97
CA LEU A 537 2.08 -21.91 -1.05
C LEU A 537 2.34 -23.01 -2.08
N GLY A 538 3.21 -22.74 -3.04
CA GLY A 538 3.63 -23.68 -4.08
C GLY A 538 5.11 -24.05 -4.00
N ASP A 539 5.53 -24.92 -4.90
CA ASP A 539 6.89 -25.46 -5.03
C ASP A 539 7.38 -26.31 -3.86
N LEU A 540 6.72 -27.45 -3.65
CA LEU A 540 7.18 -28.50 -2.73
C LEU A 540 8.44 -29.25 -3.21
N GLY A 541 9.04 -28.89 -4.35
CA GLY A 541 10.23 -29.58 -4.88
C GLY A 541 11.48 -29.39 -4.02
N SER A 542 11.50 -28.33 -3.20
CA SER A 542 12.58 -28.06 -2.23
C SER A 542 12.32 -28.65 -0.85
N ALA A 543 11.12 -29.22 -0.62
CA ALA A 543 10.76 -29.72 0.69
C ALA A 543 11.60 -30.94 1.05
N LYS A 544 12.01 -31.03 2.32
CA LYS A 544 12.78 -32.16 2.87
C LYS A 544 12.17 -32.62 4.17
N ARG A 545 12.32 -33.90 4.52
CA ARG A 545 11.92 -34.37 5.85
C ARG A 545 12.76 -33.65 6.89
N ILE A 546 12.16 -33.36 8.04
CA ILE A 546 12.88 -32.74 9.15
C ILE A 546 14.07 -33.63 9.53
N GLY A 547 15.26 -33.03 9.59
CA GLY A 547 16.52 -33.75 9.84
C GLY A 547 17.27 -34.20 8.58
N GLU A 548 16.64 -34.24 7.40
CA GLU A 548 17.35 -34.55 6.15
C GLU A 548 18.21 -33.39 5.67
N LYS A 549 19.29 -33.74 4.96
CA LYS A 549 20.27 -32.77 4.48
C LYS A 549 19.61 -31.68 3.61
N VAL A 550 19.93 -30.43 3.92
CA VAL A 550 19.60 -29.28 3.08
C VAL A 550 20.63 -29.16 1.96
N GLU A 551 20.16 -29.02 0.72
CA GLU A 551 21.02 -29.02 -0.47
C GLU A 551 21.06 -27.66 -1.19
N GLN A 552 20.02 -26.84 -0.99
CA GLN A 552 19.85 -25.58 -1.70
C GLN A 552 19.25 -24.51 -0.80
N ILE A 553 19.53 -23.26 -1.14
CA ILE A 553 18.96 -22.07 -0.52
C ILE A 553 18.62 -21.02 -1.56
N THR A 554 17.74 -20.09 -1.20
CA THR A 554 17.53 -18.84 -1.92
C THR A 554 18.05 -17.71 -1.02
N PRO A 555 19.33 -17.29 -1.14
CA PRO A 555 20.00 -16.41 -0.16
C PRO A 555 19.25 -15.12 0.24
N PRO A 556 18.49 -14.44 -0.64
CA PRO A 556 17.68 -13.30 -0.24
C PRO A 556 16.59 -13.58 0.82
N TYR A 557 16.12 -14.83 0.93
CA TYR A 557 15.02 -15.24 1.80
C TYR A 557 15.42 -16.29 2.83
N SER A 558 16.42 -17.12 2.53
CA SER A 558 16.87 -18.19 3.42
C SER A 558 17.53 -17.67 4.69
N SER A 559 17.32 -18.42 5.77
CA SER A 559 17.92 -18.12 7.06
C SER A 559 19.40 -18.47 7.10
N PHE A 560 20.14 -17.85 8.02
CA PHE A 560 21.58 -18.11 8.13
C PHE A 560 21.88 -19.55 8.60
N ASP A 561 21.04 -20.13 9.45
CA ASP A 561 21.11 -21.53 9.85
C ASP A 561 20.77 -22.51 8.70
N GLN A 562 19.92 -22.11 7.74
CA GLN A 562 19.71 -22.89 6.51
C GLN A 562 20.96 -22.85 5.61
N PHE A 563 21.60 -21.68 5.53
CA PHE A 563 22.88 -21.52 4.82
C PHE A 563 24.00 -22.36 5.45
N GLU A 564 24.13 -22.33 6.78
CA GLU A 564 25.02 -23.25 7.51
C GLU A 564 24.70 -24.72 7.22
N ALA A 565 23.41 -25.07 7.14
CA ALA A 565 23.00 -26.45 6.88
C ALA A 565 23.50 -26.96 5.52
N VAL A 566 23.52 -26.12 4.48
CA VAL A 566 24.13 -26.48 3.19
C VAL A 566 25.64 -26.63 3.31
N LEU A 567 26.34 -25.68 3.94
CA LEU A 567 27.80 -25.70 4.04
C LEU A 567 28.33 -26.91 4.82
N TYR A 568 27.65 -27.24 5.91
CA TYR A 568 28.06 -28.28 6.87
C TYR A 568 27.23 -29.57 6.79
N ASN A 569 26.39 -29.74 5.76
CA ASN A 569 25.52 -30.89 5.57
C ASN A 569 24.59 -31.19 6.76
N ARG A 570 24.01 -30.16 7.39
CA ARG A 570 23.06 -30.33 8.51
C ARG A 570 21.63 -30.55 7.99
N GLY A 571 20.80 -31.03 8.90
CA GLY A 571 19.40 -31.36 8.63
C GLY A 571 18.47 -30.14 8.53
N ALA A 572 17.39 -30.30 7.78
CA ALA A 572 16.30 -29.34 7.64
C ALA A 572 15.56 -29.15 8.97
N THR A 573 15.16 -27.90 9.28
CA THR A 573 14.35 -27.61 10.47
C THR A 573 13.18 -26.67 10.14
N PRO A 574 12.04 -26.78 10.85
CA PRO A 574 10.91 -25.85 10.71
C PRO A 574 11.29 -24.37 10.88
N GLN A 575 12.30 -24.07 11.69
CA GLN A 575 12.71 -22.69 12.00
C GLN A 575 13.30 -21.95 10.78
N MET A 576 13.78 -22.68 9.78
CA MET A 576 14.25 -22.11 8.52
C MET A 576 13.08 -21.49 7.72
N ASP A 577 11.91 -22.13 7.75
CA ASP A 577 10.70 -21.60 7.09
C ASP A 577 10.11 -20.40 7.84
N VAL A 578 10.19 -20.38 9.17
CA VAL A 578 9.74 -19.24 9.99
C VAL A 578 10.46 -17.97 9.57
N TYR A 579 11.79 -18.06 9.44
CA TYR A 579 12.60 -16.96 8.94
C TYR A 579 12.26 -16.60 7.51
N SER A 580 12.14 -17.60 6.62
CA SER A 580 11.86 -17.38 5.20
C SER A 580 10.51 -16.68 4.97
N LEU A 581 9.49 -17.00 5.78
CA LEU A 581 8.24 -16.27 5.80
C LEU A 581 8.42 -14.83 6.32
N GLY A 582 9.21 -14.62 7.38
CA GLY A 582 9.56 -13.28 7.88
C GLY A 582 10.25 -12.42 6.82
N ALA A 583 11.22 -12.99 6.09
CA ALA A 583 11.92 -12.34 5.00
C ALA A 583 10.98 -12.04 3.82
N THR A 584 10.07 -12.96 3.51
CA THR A 584 9.03 -12.77 2.50
C THR A 584 8.11 -11.60 2.84
N ILE A 585 7.63 -11.52 4.08
CA ILE A 585 6.77 -10.41 4.56
C ILE A 585 7.55 -9.09 4.49
N TYR A 586 8.79 -9.08 4.98
CA TYR A 586 9.66 -7.91 4.90
C TYR A 586 9.79 -7.40 3.46
N THR A 587 10.07 -8.29 2.51
CA THR A 587 10.18 -7.91 1.10
C THR A 587 8.86 -7.45 0.50
N LEU A 588 7.73 -8.06 0.84
CA LEU A 588 6.43 -7.58 0.36
C LEU A 588 6.10 -6.17 0.88
N LEU A 589 6.47 -5.85 2.12
CA LEU A 589 6.19 -4.54 2.73
C LEU A 589 7.16 -3.44 2.29
N THR A 590 8.41 -3.80 1.94
CA THR A 590 9.49 -2.80 1.73
C THR A 590 10.05 -2.79 0.31
N ARG A 591 9.82 -3.85 -0.49
CA ARG A 591 10.55 -4.16 -1.74
C ARG A 591 12.07 -4.34 -1.56
N GLU A 592 12.54 -4.47 -0.32
CA GLU A 592 13.93 -4.74 0.02
C GLU A 592 14.10 -6.17 0.57
N PHE A 593 15.32 -6.69 0.56
CA PHE A 593 15.62 -7.98 1.15
C PHE A 593 15.96 -7.85 2.64
N ALA A 594 15.50 -8.79 3.45
CA ALA A 594 15.84 -8.84 4.87
C ALA A 594 17.32 -9.21 5.10
N ASN A 595 17.88 -10.02 4.20
CA ASN A 595 19.32 -10.18 4.05
C ASN A 595 19.84 -9.06 3.15
N PRO A 596 20.74 -8.19 3.62
CA PRO A 596 21.36 -7.16 2.79
C PRO A 596 22.08 -7.76 1.58
N THR A 597 22.19 -6.99 0.49
CA THR A 597 22.86 -7.42 -0.74
C THR A 597 24.28 -7.91 -0.49
N GLU A 598 25.02 -7.23 0.38
CA GLU A 598 26.39 -7.62 0.74
C GLU A 598 26.44 -8.99 1.44
N VAL A 599 25.47 -9.28 2.32
CA VAL A 599 25.35 -10.60 2.94
C VAL A 599 25.06 -11.66 1.89
N ILE A 600 24.10 -11.39 0.99
CA ILE A 600 23.73 -12.29 -0.11
C ILE A 600 24.95 -12.61 -0.97
N ASP A 601 25.76 -11.62 -1.32
CA ASP A 601 26.97 -11.80 -2.12
C ASP A 601 28.00 -12.71 -1.44
N TYR A 602 28.23 -12.53 -0.14
CA TYR A 602 29.13 -13.41 0.62
C TYR A 602 28.57 -14.81 0.80
N MET A 603 27.25 -14.97 0.96
CA MET A 603 26.61 -16.28 0.99
C MET A 603 26.82 -17.01 -0.34
N ASN A 604 26.59 -16.34 -1.48
CA ASN A 604 26.83 -16.92 -2.81
C ASN A 604 28.30 -17.35 -2.97
N LYS A 605 29.27 -16.50 -2.62
CA LYS A 605 30.70 -16.83 -2.69
C LYS A 605 31.07 -18.05 -1.84
N ALA A 606 30.47 -18.19 -0.66
CA ALA A 606 30.68 -19.35 0.20
C ALA A 606 30.09 -20.63 -0.39
N LEU A 607 28.90 -20.56 -1.00
CA LEU A 607 28.28 -21.69 -1.71
C LEU A 607 29.13 -22.11 -2.91
N ASP A 608 29.59 -21.16 -3.73
CA ASP A 608 30.45 -21.42 -4.88
C ASP A 608 31.77 -22.07 -4.44
N ALA A 609 32.39 -21.55 -3.37
CA ALA A 609 33.58 -22.15 -2.79
C ALA A 609 33.33 -23.59 -2.31
N LYS A 610 32.18 -23.84 -1.66
CA LYS A 610 31.77 -25.19 -1.22
C LYS A 610 31.59 -26.15 -2.40
N ILE A 611 30.94 -25.71 -3.47
CA ILE A 611 30.74 -26.50 -4.70
C ILE A 611 32.09 -26.83 -5.36
N ASN A 612 33.01 -25.86 -5.39
CA ASN A 612 34.34 -26.03 -5.97
C ASN A 612 35.35 -26.74 -5.04
N GLY A 613 34.93 -27.20 -3.86
CA GLY A 613 35.82 -27.84 -2.88
C GLY A 613 36.88 -26.90 -2.27
N SER A 614 36.70 -25.59 -2.39
CA SER A 614 37.58 -24.56 -1.83
C SER A 614 37.16 -24.15 -0.41
N ASP A 615 38.05 -23.51 0.34
CA ASP A 615 37.71 -22.98 1.66
C ASP A 615 36.69 -21.83 1.57
N PHE A 616 35.57 -21.99 2.27
CA PHE A 616 34.48 -21.02 2.33
C PHE A 616 34.48 -20.21 3.64
N THR A 617 35.38 -20.50 4.59
CA THR A 617 35.34 -20.00 5.97
C THR A 617 35.40 -18.47 6.06
N SER A 618 36.22 -17.83 5.22
CA SER A 618 36.32 -16.36 5.18
C SER A 618 35.00 -15.73 4.73
N TYR A 619 34.41 -16.22 3.63
CA TYR A 619 33.12 -15.72 3.12
C TYR A 619 31.99 -15.93 4.12
N TYR A 620 31.94 -17.11 4.75
CA TYR A 620 31.00 -17.41 5.82
C TYR A 620 31.10 -16.40 6.99
N THR A 621 32.33 -16.14 7.45
CA THR A 621 32.58 -15.21 8.57
C THR A 621 32.14 -13.79 8.24
N GLN A 622 32.43 -13.31 7.03
CA GLN A 622 32.01 -11.99 6.58
C GLN A 622 30.49 -11.87 6.48
N ALA A 623 29.82 -12.88 5.92
CA ALA A 623 28.36 -12.91 5.84
C ALA A 623 27.72 -12.81 7.25
N MET A 624 28.22 -13.57 8.22
CA MET A 624 27.74 -13.53 9.60
C MET A 624 27.93 -12.15 10.26
N GLN A 625 29.13 -11.56 10.13
CA GLN A 625 29.44 -10.25 10.74
C GLN A 625 28.56 -9.14 10.17
N LEU A 626 28.31 -9.15 8.86
CA LEU A 626 27.44 -8.18 8.19
C LEU A 626 25.98 -8.39 8.60
N LEU A 627 25.52 -9.65 8.70
CA LEU A 627 24.17 -9.98 9.14
C LEU A 627 23.89 -9.48 10.57
N GLN A 628 24.86 -9.64 11.49
CA GLN A 628 24.75 -9.17 12.87
C GLN A 628 24.62 -7.65 12.98
N LYS A 629 25.17 -6.90 12.02
CA LYS A 629 25.12 -5.43 11.98
C LYS A 629 23.90 -4.89 11.21
N ARG A 630 23.08 -5.75 10.60
CA ARG A 630 21.97 -5.31 9.76
C ARG A 630 20.95 -4.50 10.56
N THR A 631 20.33 -3.52 9.90
CA THR A 631 19.19 -2.79 10.43
C THR A 631 17.97 -3.03 9.56
N LEU A 632 16.86 -3.48 10.16
CA LEU A 632 15.60 -3.70 9.45
C LEU A 632 14.81 -2.39 9.36
N LYS A 633 14.38 -2.00 8.16
CA LYS A 633 13.63 -0.76 7.92
C LYS A 633 12.14 -0.91 8.23
N LEU A 634 11.80 -1.16 9.50
CA LEU A 634 10.42 -1.40 9.96
C LEU A 634 9.80 -0.20 10.70
N ASN A 635 10.38 1.00 10.58
CA ASN A 635 10.03 2.16 11.40
C ASN A 635 8.60 2.70 11.19
N ASN A 636 7.98 2.40 10.05
CA ASN A 636 6.63 2.87 9.70
C ASN A 636 5.53 1.84 10.01
N LEU A 637 5.86 0.72 10.65
CA LEU A 637 4.91 -0.33 11.01
C LEU A 637 4.41 -0.17 12.45
N ASP A 638 3.20 -0.64 12.70
CA ASP A 638 2.66 -0.82 14.06
C ASP A 638 3.62 -1.66 14.92
N GLY A 639 3.69 -1.36 16.22
CA GLY A 639 4.56 -2.04 17.18
C GLY A 639 4.35 -3.55 17.17
N GLU A 640 3.10 -4.03 17.18
CA GLU A 640 2.84 -5.47 17.20
C GLU A 640 3.32 -6.18 15.92
N LEU A 641 3.04 -5.61 14.74
CA LEU A 641 3.48 -6.21 13.47
C LEU A 641 5.01 -6.17 13.34
N LYS A 642 5.62 -5.07 13.76
CA LYS A 642 7.09 -4.93 13.80
C LYS A 642 7.74 -5.98 14.68
N ASP A 643 7.18 -6.23 15.87
CA ASP A 643 7.70 -7.23 16.82
C ASP A 643 7.57 -8.65 16.25
N ILE A 644 6.43 -8.96 15.64
CA ILE A 644 6.20 -10.24 14.96
C ILE A 644 7.27 -10.45 13.87
N ILE A 645 7.42 -9.52 12.93
CA ILE A 645 8.38 -9.64 11.82
C ILE A 645 9.82 -9.74 12.37
N SER A 646 10.17 -8.94 13.36
CA SER A 646 11.50 -8.95 13.98
C SER A 646 11.82 -10.28 14.65
N SER A 647 10.85 -10.89 15.35
CA SER A 647 11.02 -12.21 15.98
C SER A 647 11.20 -13.33 14.95
N MET A 648 10.44 -13.30 13.85
CA MET A 648 10.58 -14.27 12.75
C MET A 648 11.95 -14.16 12.08
N LEU A 649 12.46 -12.93 11.93
CA LEU A 649 13.77 -12.64 11.36
C LEU A 649 14.93 -12.83 12.35
N SER A 650 14.72 -13.35 13.56
CA SER A 650 15.82 -13.55 14.51
C SER A 650 16.93 -14.43 13.92
N ILE A 651 18.18 -14.01 14.11
CA ILE A 651 19.36 -14.77 13.65
C ILE A 651 19.42 -16.11 14.40
N ASP A 652 19.19 -16.09 15.72
CA ASP A 652 19.09 -17.31 16.53
C ASP A 652 17.73 -17.99 16.29
N PRO A 653 17.70 -19.21 15.73
CA PRO A 653 16.46 -19.94 15.46
C PRO A 653 15.63 -20.23 16.71
N LYS A 654 16.22 -20.26 17.91
CA LYS A 654 15.48 -20.50 19.17
C LYS A 654 14.55 -19.36 19.55
N ASN A 655 14.84 -18.16 19.07
CA ASN A 655 14.05 -16.96 19.34
C ASN A 655 12.90 -16.77 18.33
N ARG A 656 12.80 -17.63 17.30
CA ARG A 656 11.77 -17.56 16.27
C ARG A 656 10.45 -18.15 16.78
N PRO A 657 9.30 -17.54 16.46
CA PRO A 657 8.02 -17.92 17.03
C PRO A 657 7.39 -19.14 16.34
N ASN A 658 6.36 -19.71 16.99
CA ASN A 658 5.53 -20.76 16.40
C ASN A 658 4.55 -20.19 15.35
N LEU A 659 4.52 -20.76 14.14
CA LEU A 659 3.71 -20.27 13.03
C LEU A 659 2.19 -20.34 13.26
N ARG A 660 1.67 -21.32 14.01
CA ARG A 660 0.23 -21.35 14.34
C ARG A 660 -0.17 -20.17 15.21
N VAL A 661 0.68 -19.79 16.16
CA VAL A 661 0.43 -18.64 17.04
C VAL A 661 0.48 -17.35 16.24
N ILE A 662 1.52 -17.18 15.41
CA ILE A 662 1.69 -15.97 14.60
C ILE A 662 0.62 -15.84 13.52
N GLY A 663 0.27 -16.93 12.81
CA GLY A 663 -0.78 -16.91 11.79
C GLY A 663 -2.13 -16.44 12.35
N LYS A 664 -2.48 -16.88 13.57
CA LYS A 664 -3.68 -16.42 14.28
C LYS A 664 -3.59 -14.97 14.74
N LYS A 665 -2.42 -14.50 15.17
CA LYS A 665 -2.20 -13.08 15.52
C LYS A 665 -2.35 -12.19 14.29
N MET A 666 -1.72 -12.56 13.17
CA MET A 666 -1.84 -11.85 11.90
C MET A 666 -3.30 -11.79 11.41
N GLU A 667 -4.05 -12.87 11.51
CA GLU A 667 -5.48 -12.88 11.14
C GLU A 667 -6.32 -11.90 11.98
N LYS A 668 -5.94 -11.63 13.23
CA LYS A 668 -6.60 -10.61 14.06
C LYS A 668 -6.22 -9.18 13.70
N LEU A 669 -5.04 -8.98 13.10
CA LEU A 669 -4.53 -7.67 12.66
C LEU A 669 -5.07 -7.25 11.29
N SER A 670 -5.59 -8.19 10.49
CA SER A 670 -6.14 -7.95 9.14
C SER A 670 -7.62 -7.60 9.12
#